data_AF-A0A2W4KET5-F1
#
_entry.id   AF-A0A2W4KET5-F1
#
_cell.length_a   1.000
_cell.length_b   1.000
_cell.length_c   1.000
_cell.angle_alpha   90.00
_cell.angle_beta   90.00
_cell.angle_gamma   90.00
#
_symmetry.space_group_name_H-M   'P 1'
#
loop_
_entity.id
_entity.type
_entity.pdbx_description
1 polymer ?
#
loop_
_entity_poly.entity_id
_entity_poly.type
_entity_poly.pdbx_seq_one_letter_code
_entity_poly.pdbx_strand_id
1 'polypeptide(L)'
;MTENAPAVRHTARTHFAGFRSGGDSSLGSSSAGSDSAGPVSAEVGGELTSLTGNRRFGLRSSEKVSKAETTPVRDWRTSNLLAEQIGGDMTLTPLNGEYNSIYSAANQLGKKKPGDQATAQTNDRAEPNLYAFNGAKTEGKFDPKKSVAELLTDASLQGKLRIADQVANPNDAARIADRLGPGDKPNIKVVYQDHSDNNPNKPQADFIVKKDGTIQVVNDHERNPDKEICVVVERAKGETDAPPAAQQNATDELVDYLAQRLADKFPYPQGVGPDGKPLAQVPIEDKQNLVSDNVEKKFGNGNKPEAPNLPQAPDMPQPARDMSDAMNRTVGSGGSRNFDRGAVDNNYPQRDVPQAVNESNAVNSVKNAVASVFRGENDTVRKRSDGRHQVGRYGLGSGHFGGWLGDLLGLDLGDPPDMAKLRELLKNNPELRQKLAAAMKNAAQGGKDGKGTKLPEGFADKFQVGADGNFKDQKFVDGFMNFGDKLSGTKGDITGSEVNQFMPKELQDIMATDRVEKYARDMGVQDPSKMTKEQAGVVGVAMYLGRMPNQQEMQDPSYQKYASDFANMYQMDRARATGLGDVNVSDANGKITALANGMVGQRLWAQTKYRNSVEGGNLGCAASVSKVLQDAGFSYADSAGVNDLAAKLQRHGWQRVSVNQAQPGDVIYGMSGARHGHIGIVGPNGIAYNNSSRTGQWTAGTVSGTFTRRFGGATTVLRPPDANRAA
;
A
#
# COMPACT_ATOMS: atom_id res chain seq x y z
N MET A 1 -0.97 19.16 67.51
CA MET A 1 -0.45 19.11 66.13
C MET A 1 -1.63 19.03 65.20
N THR A 2 -1.96 20.11 64.50
CA THR A 2 -2.70 20.22 63.21
C THR A 2 -3.21 21.65 63.06
N GLU A 3 -2.72 22.42 62.09
CA GLU A 3 -3.32 23.70 61.71
C GLU A 3 -3.47 23.81 60.17
N ASN A 4 -4.73 23.82 59.77
CA ASN A 4 -5.39 24.59 58.70
C ASN A 4 -4.58 25.14 57.50
N ALA A 5 -5.10 24.83 56.30
CA ALA A 5 -4.72 25.47 55.04
C ALA A 5 -5.44 26.83 54.81
N PRO A 6 -4.86 27.75 54.02
CA PRO A 6 -5.50 29.02 53.65
C PRO A 6 -6.27 28.95 52.32
N ALA A 7 -7.28 29.82 52.19
CA ALA A 7 -8.14 29.93 51.01
C ALA A 7 -7.63 30.96 49.98
N VAL A 8 -7.96 30.76 48.70
CA VAL A 8 -7.72 31.70 47.60
C VAL A 8 -9.00 32.47 47.28
N ARG A 9 -8.91 33.81 47.18
CA ARG A 9 -10.04 34.68 46.82
C ARG A 9 -10.06 34.94 45.31
N HIS A 10 -11.25 34.81 44.70
CA HIS A 10 -11.55 35.43 43.40
C HIS A 10 -11.98 36.89 43.58
N THR A 11 -11.48 37.77 42.72
CA THR A 11 -12.06 39.09 42.43
C THR A 11 -12.61 39.12 41.00
N ALA A 12 -13.59 39.98 40.75
CA ALA A 12 -14.45 39.89 39.57
C ALA A 12 -14.72 41.25 38.89
N ARG A 13 -15.16 41.16 37.63
CA ARG A 13 -15.87 42.17 36.81
C ARG A 13 -15.14 43.43 36.33
N THR A 14 -15.25 43.65 35.02
CA THR A 14 -15.91 44.85 34.47
C THR A 14 -16.63 44.53 33.16
N HIS A 15 -17.64 45.34 32.82
CA HIS A 15 -18.56 45.17 31.66
C HIS A 15 -18.10 46.00 30.44
N PHE A 16 -18.56 45.68 29.21
CA PHE A 16 -19.63 46.46 28.53
C PHE A 16 -20.11 45.92 27.16
N ALA A 17 -21.38 46.22 26.86
CA ALA A 17 -22.12 46.31 25.58
C ALA A 17 -21.89 45.33 24.40
N GLY A 18 -23.01 44.87 23.83
CA GLY A 18 -23.10 44.40 22.44
C GLY A 18 -23.94 45.33 21.57
N PHE A 19 -24.02 45.04 20.26
CA PHE A 19 -24.96 45.68 19.32
C PHE A 19 -25.52 44.64 18.32
N ARG A 20 -26.65 44.97 17.70
CA ARG A 20 -27.47 44.06 16.86
C ARG A 20 -27.29 44.26 15.35
N SER A 21 -27.55 43.17 14.63
CA SER A 21 -28.28 43.06 13.34
C SER A 21 -27.79 43.73 12.05
N GLY A 22 -27.67 42.90 11.01
CA GLY A 22 -28.42 43.08 9.76
C GLY A 22 -27.64 43.62 8.56
N GLY A 23 -27.70 42.89 7.43
CA GLY A 23 -27.13 43.35 6.16
C GLY A 23 -27.02 42.25 5.11
N ASP A 24 -28.12 41.98 4.39
CA ASP A 24 -28.10 41.23 3.13
C ASP A 24 -27.34 42.00 2.05
N SER A 25 -26.63 41.30 1.17
CA SER A 25 -26.51 41.70 -0.25
C SER A 25 -25.93 40.58 -1.11
N SER A 26 -26.50 40.44 -2.30
CA SER A 26 -26.20 39.41 -3.29
C SER A 26 -25.76 40.05 -4.61
N LEU A 27 -25.37 39.18 -5.57
CA LEU A 27 -25.10 39.47 -7.00
C LEU A 27 -23.74 40.12 -7.32
N GLY A 28 -23.12 39.61 -8.40
CA GLY A 28 -21.82 40.13 -8.88
C GLY A 28 -21.12 39.28 -9.95
N SER A 29 -21.86 38.58 -10.82
CA SER A 29 -21.28 37.81 -11.93
C SER A 29 -21.09 38.66 -13.18
N SER A 30 -19.85 38.85 -13.67
CA SER A 30 -19.52 38.92 -15.11
C SER A 30 -18.07 39.35 -15.36
N SER A 31 -17.35 38.59 -16.19
CA SER A 31 -16.81 39.11 -17.46
C SER A 31 -16.28 37.96 -18.33
N ALA A 32 -16.45 38.08 -19.64
CA ALA A 32 -15.99 37.13 -20.63
C ALA A 32 -15.30 37.89 -21.78
N GLY A 33 -14.47 37.18 -22.54
CA GLY A 33 -13.78 37.66 -23.73
C GLY A 33 -12.36 38.21 -23.46
N SER A 34 -11.44 38.18 -24.42
CA SER A 34 -11.43 37.51 -25.73
C SER A 34 -10.05 37.73 -26.37
N ASP A 35 -9.59 36.78 -27.19
CA ASP A 35 -8.61 36.90 -28.31
C ASP A 35 -7.33 37.74 -28.10
N SER A 36 -6.12 37.23 -28.39
CA SER A 36 -5.64 37.09 -29.78
C SER A 36 -4.15 36.65 -29.85
N ALA A 37 -3.68 36.40 -31.09
CA ALA A 37 -2.35 35.97 -31.57
C ALA A 37 -1.10 36.60 -30.89
N GLY A 38 0.10 36.04 -30.99
CA GLY A 38 0.60 34.90 -31.81
C GLY A 38 2.11 34.64 -31.55
N PRO A 39 2.78 33.73 -32.28
CA PRO A 39 4.14 33.30 -31.96
C PRO A 39 5.22 34.20 -32.55
N VAL A 40 6.32 34.41 -31.81
CA VAL A 40 7.54 35.07 -32.31
C VAL A 40 8.62 34.01 -32.53
N SER A 41 8.97 33.78 -33.80
CA SER A 41 10.16 33.02 -34.18
C SER A 41 11.39 33.92 -34.10
N ALA A 42 12.52 33.38 -33.60
CA ALA A 42 13.82 34.01 -33.72
C ALA A 42 14.84 32.97 -34.23
N GLU A 43 15.21 33.09 -35.50
CA GLU A 43 16.41 32.45 -36.03
C GLU A 43 17.65 33.18 -35.53
N VAL A 44 18.69 32.43 -35.14
CA VAL A 44 20.07 32.94 -35.15
C VAL A 44 20.96 31.85 -35.74
N GLY A 45 21.53 32.12 -36.91
CA GLY A 45 22.59 31.31 -37.52
C GLY A 45 23.98 31.86 -37.21
N GLY A 46 25.02 31.09 -37.58
CA GLY A 46 26.44 31.39 -37.35
C GLY A 46 27.11 30.14 -36.78
N GLU A 47 27.67 29.26 -37.62
CA GLU A 47 29.07 29.35 -38.12
C GLU A 47 30.12 29.48 -36.99
N LEU A 48 31.27 28.81 -36.99
CA LEU A 48 31.87 27.72 -37.76
C LEU A 48 33.29 27.60 -37.17
N THR A 49 33.74 26.44 -36.71
CA THR A 49 35.20 26.14 -36.69
C THR A 49 35.44 24.65 -36.52
N SER A 50 36.26 24.12 -37.42
CA SER A 50 36.67 22.72 -37.46
C SER A 50 37.91 22.47 -36.62
N LEU A 51 38.05 21.25 -36.08
CA LEU A 51 39.37 20.65 -35.91
C LEU A 51 39.34 19.15 -36.20
N THR A 52 40.33 18.74 -36.98
CA THR A 52 40.50 17.46 -37.68
C THR A 52 40.91 16.27 -36.79
N GLY A 53 40.54 15.03 -37.16
CA GLY A 53 41.07 13.82 -36.49
C GLY A 53 40.72 12.48 -37.18
N ASN A 54 41.42 12.12 -38.26
CA ASN A 54 41.16 10.93 -39.10
C ASN A 54 41.47 9.55 -38.45
N ARG A 55 40.66 8.52 -38.81
CA ARG A 55 41.04 7.19 -39.38
C ARG A 55 39.77 6.30 -39.49
N ARG A 56 39.10 6.15 -40.64
CA ARG A 56 39.37 5.29 -41.83
C ARG A 56 39.62 3.79 -41.55
N PHE A 57 38.64 2.96 -41.92
CA PHE A 57 38.65 1.76 -42.80
C PHE A 57 37.24 1.13 -42.75
N GLY A 58 36.61 0.58 -43.80
CA GLY A 58 36.95 0.50 -45.22
C GLY A 58 35.89 -0.29 -46.03
N LEU A 59 35.06 0.44 -46.79
CA LEU A 59 34.34 0.07 -48.03
C LEU A 59 34.42 -1.37 -48.60
N ARG A 60 33.27 -1.92 -49.00
CA ARG A 60 32.93 -2.34 -50.41
C ARG A 60 31.46 -2.78 -50.51
N SER A 61 30.62 -2.03 -51.25
CA SER A 61 30.19 -2.27 -52.65
C SER A 61 29.26 -3.48 -52.81
N SER A 62 27.93 -3.34 -52.93
CA SER A 62 27.12 -2.72 -54.01
C SER A 62 27.00 -3.57 -55.29
N GLU A 63 25.82 -4.14 -55.52
CA GLU A 63 25.27 -4.38 -56.87
C GLU A 63 23.73 -4.38 -56.84
N LYS A 64 23.08 -4.34 -58.01
CA LYS A 64 21.80 -3.62 -58.22
C LYS A 64 20.97 -4.28 -59.34
N VAL A 65 19.64 -4.00 -59.38
CA VAL A 65 18.67 -4.32 -60.48
C VAL A 65 18.21 -5.81 -60.50
N SER A 66 16.97 -6.25 -60.78
CA SER A 66 15.68 -5.69 -61.32
C SER A 66 14.46 -6.32 -60.58
N LYS A 67 13.26 -5.70 -60.45
CA LYS A 67 12.09 -5.69 -61.38
C LYS A 67 11.77 -7.06 -62.06
N ALA A 68 10.53 -7.58 -62.14
CA ALA A 68 9.22 -7.12 -61.65
C ALA A 68 8.14 -8.25 -61.66
N GLU A 69 7.00 -7.99 -60.99
CA GLU A 69 5.60 -8.36 -61.36
C GLU A 69 4.96 -9.76 -61.19
N THR A 70 3.64 -9.69 -60.87
CA THR A 70 2.52 -10.67 -60.98
C THR A 70 2.39 -11.88 -60.03
N THR A 71 1.42 -11.78 -59.12
CA THR A 71 0.54 -12.87 -58.61
C THR A 71 -0.44 -13.31 -59.72
N PRO A 72 -1.03 -14.54 -59.73
CA PRO A 72 -2.17 -14.84 -58.84
C PRO A 72 -2.48 -16.33 -58.45
N VAL A 73 -3.12 -16.50 -57.27
CA VAL A 73 -4.32 -17.35 -57.01
C VAL A 73 -4.24 -18.90 -56.86
N ARG A 74 -4.80 -19.38 -55.72
CA ARG A 74 -5.38 -20.71 -55.36
C ARG A 74 -4.46 -21.96 -55.30
N ASP A 75 -4.77 -23.06 -54.59
CA ASP A 75 -5.64 -23.43 -53.44
C ASP A 75 -5.47 -24.99 -53.23
N TRP A 76 -6.14 -25.59 -52.23
CA TRP A 76 -6.36 -27.05 -51.99
C TRP A 76 -5.38 -27.89 -51.16
N ARG A 77 -5.76 -28.02 -49.88
CA ARG A 77 -6.11 -29.26 -49.14
C ARG A 77 -5.11 -30.44 -48.98
N THR A 78 -4.78 -30.61 -47.71
CA THR A 78 -4.45 -31.83 -46.93
C THR A 78 -4.99 -33.19 -47.42
N SER A 79 -4.04 -34.10 -47.67
CA SER A 79 -3.79 -35.38 -46.98
C SER A 79 -4.93 -36.36 -46.60
N ASN A 80 -4.85 -37.57 -47.17
CA ASN A 80 -5.31 -38.85 -46.57
C ASN A 80 -4.09 -39.70 -46.18
N LEU A 81 -4.20 -40.54 -45.15
CA LEU A 81 -3.21 -41.59 -44.79
C LEU A 81 -3.92 -42.87 -44.33
N LEU A 82 -3.45 -44.03 -44.83
CA LEU A 82 -3.75 -45.37 -44.32
C LEU A 82 -2.87 -45.68 -43.09
N ALA A 83 -3.35 -46.38 -42.06
CA ALA A 83 -3.23 -47.85 -41.81
C ALA A 83 -1.77 -48.38 -41.80
N GLU A 84 -1.33 -49.29 -40.92
CA GLU A 84 -2.05 -50.42 -40.29
C GLU A 84 -1.26 -51.02 -39.08
N GLN A 85 -1.94 -51.78 -38.17
CA GLN A 85 -1.41 -52.75 -37.16
C GLN A 85 -0.35 -52.27 -36.13
N ILE A 86 -0.28 -52.70 -34.86
CA ILE A 86 -0.83 -53.80 -34.02
C ILE A 86 -1.21 -53.16 -32.65
N GLY A 87 -2.16 -53.59 -31.81
CA GLY A 87 -3.07 -54.75 -31.79
C GLY A 87 -3.09 -55.40 -30.39
N GLY A 88 -4.23 -55.38 -29.68
CA GLY A 88 -4.37 -55.91 -28.30
C GLY A 88 -5.71 -55.53 -27.65
N ASP A 89 -6.56 -56.53 -27.38
CA ASP A 89 -7.95 -56.37 -26.95
C ASP A 89 -8.15 -55.83 -25.52
N MET A 90 -9.18 -55.00 -25.35
CA MET A 90 -10.13 -55.15 -24.23
C MET A 90 -11.50 -54.57 -24.60
N THR A 91 -12.54 -55.39 -24.46
CA THR A 91 -13.90 -55.13 -24.95
C THR A 91 -14.75 -54.29 -23.99
N LEU A 92 -15.39 -53.23 -24.51
CA LEU A 92 -16.69 -52.74 -24.01
C LEU A 92 -17.58 -52.30 -25.19
N THR A 93 -18.69 -53.00 -25.37
CA THR A 93 -19.69 -52.75 -26.43
C THR A 93 -20.70 -51.69 -25.96
N PRO A 94 -21.17 -50.76 -26.83
CA PRO A 94 -21.89 -49.56 -26.40
C PRO A 94 -23.41 -49.73 -26.36
N LEU A 95 -24.10 -48.73 -25.81
CA LEU A 95 -25.51 -48.46 -26.15
C LEU A 95 -25.65 -47.06 -26.76
N ASN A 96 -26.40 -47.01 -27.86
CA ASN A 96 -26.50 -45.87 -28.75
C ASN A 96 -27.47 -44.81 -28.20
N GLY A 97 -27.19 -43.55 -28.53
CA GLY A 97 -28.23 -42.52 -28.66
C GLY A 97 -28.08 -41.85 -30.02
N GLU A 98 -29.17 -41.71 -30.78
CA GLU A 98 -29.21 -40.82 -31.93
C GLU A 98 -30.67 -40.47 -32.34
N TYR A 99 -30.80 -39.41 -33.14
CA TYR A 99 -32.00 -38.75 -33.69
C TYR A 99 -32.77 -37.83 -32.72
N ASN A 100 -32.70 -36.49 -32.86
CA ASN A 100 -33.15 -35.62 -33.97
C ASN A 100 -34.69 -35.46 -34.02
N SER A 101 -35.28 -34.31 -34.34
CA SER A 101 -34.82 -32.91 -34.46
C SER A 101 -36.06 -32.01 -34.72
N ILE A 102 -35.84 -30.73 -35.05
CA ILE A 102 -36.79 -29.74 -35.64
C ILE A 102 -37.43 -28.73 -34.66
N TYR A 103 -37.02 -27.48 -34.86
CA TYR A 103 -37.66 -26.24 -34.39
C TYR A 103 -38.14 -25.48 -35.64
N SER A 104 -39.43 -25.14 -35.74
CA SER A 104 -40.03 -24.08 -36.57
C SER A 104 -41.56 -24.08 -36.34
N ALA A 105 -42.34 -23.00 -36.45
CA ALA A 105 -42.06 -21.66 -36.97
C ALA A 105 -42.82 -20.58 -36.16
N ALA A 106 -42.60 -19.30 -36.48
CA ALA A 106 -43.23 -18.14 -35.83
C ALA A 106 -44.42 -17.56 -36.64
N ASN A 107 -45.12 -16.61 -36.00
CA ASN A 107 -46.14 -15.68 -36.51
C ASN A 107 -47.55 -16.20 -36.82
N GLN A 108 -48.53 -15.76 -36.00
CA GLN A 108 -49.73 -15.09 -36.51
C GLN A 108 -50.31 -14.11 -35.47
N LEU A 109 -50.75 -12.94 -35.95
CA LEU A 109 -51.42 -11.89 -35.18
C LEU A 109 -52.94 -12.14 -35.13
N GLY A 110 -53.57 -12.04 -33.96
CA GLY A 110 -55.04 -12.16 -33.83
C GLY A 110 -55.58 -11.54 -32.55
N LYS A 111 -56.53 -10.59 -32.68
CA LYS A 111 -57.14 -9.84 -31.56
C LYS A 111 -58.29 -10.63 -30.91
N LYS A 112 -58.38 -10.67 -29.57
CA LYS A 112 -59.60 -10.39 -28.75
C LYS A 112 -59.37 -10.58 -27.24
N LYS A 113 -60.08 -9.76 -26.43
CA LYS A 113 -60.43 -9.94 -25.00
C LYS A 113 -61.92 -10.35 -24.93
N PRO A 114 -62.53 -10.50 -23.73
CA PRO A 114 -62.23 -11.42 -22.62
C PRO A 114 -63.46 -12.32 -22.33
N GLY A 115 -63.35 -13.28 -21.39
CA GLY A 115 -64.53 -14.01 -20.91
C GLY A 115 -64.20 -15.09 -19.88
N ASP A 116 -64.93 -15.10 -18.77
CA ASP A 116 -64.80 -16.07 -17.68
C ASP A 116 -65.33 -17.45 -18.07
N GLN A 117 -64.75 -18.51 -17.49
CA GLN A 117 -65.53 -19.54 -16.79
C GLN A 117 -64.65 -20.40 -15.86
N ALA A 118 -65.28 -20.91 -14.80
CA ALA A 118 -64.64 -21.63 -13.70
C ALA A 118 -64.86 -23.17 -13.78
N THR A 119 -64.47 -23.88 -12.71
CA THR A 119 -64.47 -25.35 -12.49
C THR A 119 -63.25 -26.08 -13.08
N ALA A 120 -62.63 -27.07 -12.42
CA ALA A 120 -62.92 -27.72 -11.13
C ALA A 120 -61.64 -28.07 -10.34
N GLN A 121 -61.78 -28.44 -9.06
CA GLN A 121 -60.69 -28.77 -8.13
C GLN A 121 -60.13 -30.19 -8.32
N THR A 122 -58.81 -30.36 -8.13
CA THR A 122 -58.19 -31.54 -7.48
C THR A 122 -56.97 -31.10 -6.66
N ASN A 123 -56.69 -31.78 -5.55
CA ASN A 123 -55.75 -31.36 -4.50
C ASN A 123 -54.27 -31.74 -4.75
N ASP A 124 -53.42 -31.32 -3.80
CA ASP A 124 -52.15 -31.92 -3.38
C ASP A 124 -50.83 -31.59 -4.12
N ARG A 125 -50.32 -30.38 -3.89
CA ARG A 125 -49.15 -30.19 -2.99
C ARG A 125 -48.88 -28.69 -2.74
N ALA A 126 -48.76 -28.30 -1.48
CA ALA A 126 -48.40 -26.93 -1.12
C ALA A 126 -46.89 -26.72 -1.25
N GLU A 127 -46.46 -25.88 -2.21
CA GLU A 127 -45.18 -25.20 -2.12
C GLU A 127 -45.28 -24.08 -1.05
N PRO A 128 -44.23 -23.81 -0.27
CA PRO A 128 -44.24 -22.65 0.63
C PRO A 128 -44.22 -21.36 -0.20
N ASN A 129 -45.27 -20.55 -0.05
CA ASN A 129 -45.42 -19.27 -0.73
C ASN A 129 -44.17 -18.39 -0.56
N LEU A 130 -43.48 -18.12 -1.69
CA LEU A 130 -42.65 -16.94 -1.84
C LEU A 130 -43.55 -15.71 -1.70
N TYR A 131 -43.57 -15.13 -0.51
CA TYR A 131 -44.26 -13.85 -0.27
C TYR A 131 -43.67 -12.78 -1.20
N ALA A 132 -44.52 -12.22 -2.06
CA ALA A 132 -44.17 -11.06 -2.86
C ALA A 132 -43.97 -9.86 -1.94
N PHE A 133 -42.71 -9.58 -1.58
CA PHE A 133 -42.35 -8.42 -0.78
C PHE A 133 -42.59 -7.12 -1.57
N ASN A 134 -43.65 -6.39 -1.20
CA ASN A 134 -43.83 -5.02 -1.63
C ASN A 134 -42.65 -4.16 -1.15
N GLY A 135 -42.01 -3.44 -2.06
CA GLY A 135 -40.75 -2.72 -1.86
C GLY A 135 -40.83 -1.45 -1.00
N ALA A 136 -41.38 -1.54 0.21
CA ALA A 136 -41.20 -0.51 1.23
C ALA A 136 -39.75 -0.57 1.75
N LYS A 137 -38.98 0.51 1.58
CA LYS A 137 -37.68 0.68 2.23
C LYS A 137 -37.90 0.83 3.74
N THR A 138 -37.73 -0.24 4.51
CA THR A 138 -37.80 -0.18 5.97
C THR A 138 -36.45 0.26 6.54
N GLU A 139 -36.38 1.50 7.03
CA GLU A 139 -35.19 2.08 7.68
C GLU A 139 -35.02 1.59 9.13
N GLY A 140 -35.16 0.28 9.35
CA GLY A 140 -34.92 -0.33 10.66
C GLY A 140 -33.47 -0.13 11.11
N LYS A 141 -33.32 0.33 12.36
CA LYS A 141 -32.03 0.44 13.06
C LYS A 141 -31.83 -0.78 13.94
N PHE A 142 -30.59 -1.23 14.09
CA PHE A 142 -30.25 -2.25 15.06
C PHE A 142 -30.50 -1.75 16.50
N ASP A 143 -31.16 -2.58 17.31
CA ASP A 143 -31.34 -2.37 18.75
C ASP A 143 -30.35 -3.28 19.50
N PRO A 144 -29.31 -2.75 20.17
CA PRO A 144 -28.28 -3.57 20.83
C PRO A 144 -28.84 -4.46 21.95
N LYS A 145 -30.05 -4.17 22.46
CA LYS A 145 -30.70 -5.01 23.47
C LYS A 145 -31.23 -6.31 22.90
N LYS A 146 -31.62 -6.33 21.61
CA LYS A 146 -32.12 -7.52 20.91
C LYS A 146 -30.97 -8.41 20.48
N SER A 147 -31.15 -9.72 20.63
CA SER A 147 -30.26 -10.74 20.07
C SER A 147 -30.31 -10.80 18.55
N VAL A 148 -29.29 -11.40 17.95
CA VAL A 148 -29.28 -11.68 16.50
C VAL A 148 -30.54 -12.44 16.08
N ALA A 149 -30.95 -13.44 16.88
CA ALA A 149 -32.17 -14.19 16.69
C ALA A 149 -33.45 -13.32 16.73
N GLU A 150 -33.55 -12.36 17.64
CA GLU A 150 -34.69 -11.44 17.72
C GLU A 150 -34.69 -10.44 16.56
N LEU A 151 -33.53 -9.89 16.19
CA LEU A 151 -33.38 -8.99 15.04
C LEU A 151 -33.78 -9.66 13.72
N LEU A 152 -33.48 -10.95 13.56
CA LEU A 152 -33.91 -11.75 12.41
C LEU A 152 -35.43 -11.93 12.31
N THR A 153 -36.16 -11.76 13.42
CA THR A 153 -37.63 -11.75 13.45
C THR A 153 -38.24 -10.35 13.39
N ASP A 154 -37.43 -9.29 13.46
CA ASP A 154 -37.90 -7.91 13.48
C ASP A 154 -38.40 -7.47 12.10
N ALA A 155 -39.71 -7.18 12.01
CA ALA A 155 -40.35 -6.74 10.77
C ALA A 155 -39.74 -5.46 10.17
N SER A 156 -39.12 -4.59 10.99
CA SER A 156 -38.43 -3.38 10.49
C SER A 156 -37.09 -3.68 9.79
N LEU A 157 -36.52 -4.87 10.02
CA LEU A 157 -35.23 -5.29 9.48
C LEU A 157 -35.32 -6.32 8.36
N GLN A 158 -36.48 -6.89 8.02
CA GLN A 158 -36.63 -7.94 7.00
C GLN A 158 -36.10 -7.57 5.60
N GLY A 159 -36.08 -6.28 5.25
CA GLY A 159 -35.46 -5.80 4.02
C GLY A 159 -33.92 -5.75 4.04
N LYS A 160 -33.34 -5.62 5.24
CA LYS A 160 -31.93 -5.30 5.51
C LYS A 160 -31.13 -6.49 6.04
N LEU A 161 -31.69 -7.25 6.98
CA LEU A 161 -31.07 -8.42 7.62
C LEU A 161 -31.74 -9.69 7.11
N ARG A 162 -30.95 -10.68 6.69
CA ARG A 162 -31.42 -11.97 6.18
C ARG A 162 -30.62 -13.12 6.78
N ILE A 163 -31.25 -14.27 6.98
CA ILE A 163 -30.52 -15.53 7.22
C ILE A 163 -29.95 -15.96 5.86
N ALA A 164 -28.68 -16.39 5.82
CA ALA A 164 -28.17 -17.10 4.65
C ALA A 164 -28.88 -18.46 4.53
N ASP A 165 -29.37 -18.84 3.35
CA ASP A 165 -29.97 -20.16 3.14
C ASP A 165 -28.93 -21.25 3.47
N GLN A 166 -29.07 -21.87 4.64
CA GLN A 166 -28.06 -22.77 5.21
C GLN A 166 -28.05 -24.10 4.47
N VAL A 167 -27.28 -24.17 3.39
CA VAL A 167 -26.60 -25.42 3.03
C VAL A 167 -25.56 -25.65 4.12
N ALA A 168 -25.84 -26.60 5.03
CA ALA A 168 -25.00 -26.90 6.18
C ALA A 168 -23.53 -27.02 5.78
N ASN A 169 -22.68 -26.16 6.33
CA ASN A 169 -21.29 -26.08 5.90
C ASN A 169 -20.50 -27.19 6.61
N PRO A 170 -19.85 -28.13 5.88
CA PRO A 170 -19.04 -29.19 6.51
C PRO A 170 -17.91 -28.64 7.40
N ASN A 171 -17.57 -27.36 7.28
CA ASN A 171 -16.59 -26.67 8.13
C ASN A 171 -17.14 -26.25 9.51
N ASP A 172 -18.44 -26.38 9.83
CA ASP A 172 -18.97 -26.03 11.16
C ASP A 172 -18.39 -26.90 12.29
N ALA A 173 -17.84 -28.07 11.94
CA ALA A 173 -17.05 -28.91 12.85
C ALA A 173 -15.62 -28.38 13.11
N ALA A 174 -15.08 -27.50 12.25
CA ALA A 174 -13.73 -26.95 12.40
C ALA A 174 -13.66 -25.81 13.43
N ARG A 175 -14.76 -25.04 13.63
CA ARG A 175 -14.85 -23.94 14.62
C ARG A 175 -14.61 -24.38 16.08
N ILE A 176 -14.64 -25.69 16.38
CA ILE A 176 -14.60 -26.20 17.77
C ILE A 176 -13.36 -25.72 18.55
N ALA A 177 -12.23 -25.45 17.89
CA ALA A 177 -11.01 -24.95 18.53
C ALA A 177 -11.08 -23.47 18.95
N ASP A 178 -11.85 -22.66 18.22
CA ASP A 178 -11.92 -21.19 18.39
C ASP A 178 -13.14 -20.74 19.21
N ARG A 179 -13.90 -21.69 19.75
CA ARG A 179 -15.01 -21.43 20.67
C ARG A 179 -14.56 -20.63 21.90
N LEU A 180 -15.45 -19.75 22.34
CA LEU A 180 -15.24 -18.88 23.49
C LEU A 180 -15.20 -19.70 24.78
N GLY A 181 -14.06 -19.72 25.46
CA GLY A 181 -13.88 -20.41 26.73
C GLY A 181 -14.42 -19.60 27.93
N PRO A 182 -14.57 -20.21 29.12
CA PRO A 182 -14.96 -19.49 30.32
C PRO A 182 -13.97 -18.38 30.67
N GLY A 183 -14.42 -17.12 30.60
CA GLY A 183 -13.61 -15.92 30.87
C GLY A 183 -12.95 -15.29 29.64
N ASP A 184 -13.02 -15.94 28.48
CA ASP A 184 -12.61 -15.32 27.21
C ASP A 184 -13.57 -14.18 26.83
N LYS A 185 -13.10 -13.28 25.95
CA LYS A 185 -13.87 -12.14 25.42
C LYS A 185 -13.69 -12.11 23.89
N PRO A 186 -14.78 -12.04 23.09
CA PRO A 186 -14.67 -12.07 21.65
C PRO A 186 -14.14 -10.75 21.05
N ASN A 187 -13.25 -10.81 20.05
CA ASN A 187 -12.98 -9.65 19.20
C ASN A 187 -13.99 -9.56 18.04
N ILE A 188 -14.09 -8.40 17.42
CA ILE A 188 -14.76 -8.21 16.13
C ILE A 188 -13.66 -8.07 15.08
N LYS A 189 -13.74 -8.81 13.98
CA LYS A 189 -12.80 -8.71 12.86
C LYS A 189 -13.54 -8.39 11.59
N VAL A 190 -13.05 -7.39 10.87
CA VAL A 190 -13.68 -6.90 9.65
C VAL A 190 -12.73 -7.13 8.48
N VAL A 191 -13.21 -7.83 7.45
CA VAL A 191 -12.38 -8.23 6.29
C VAL A 191 -13.09 -7.98 4.96
N TYR A 192 -12.35 -7.54 3.95
CA TYR A 192 -12.85 -7.29 2.60
C TYR A 192 -12.57 -8.52 1.72
N GLN A 193 -13.61 -9.26 1.35
CA GLN A 193 -13.46 -10.60 0.78
C GLN A 193 -14.29 -10.83 -0.49
N ASP A 194 -13.67 -11.46 -1.48
CA ASP A 194 -14.29 -11.85 -2.75
C ASP A 194 -15.46 -12.82 -2.52
N HIS A 195 -16.67 -12.47 -2.97
CA HIS A 195 -17.87 -13.30 -2.80
C HIS A 195 -17.72 -14.70 -3.41
N SER A 196 -17.07 -14.78 -4.57
CA SER A 196 -16.92 -15.99 -5.39
C SER A 196 -15.76 -16.89 -4.96
N ASP A 197 -15.05 -16.58 -3.88
CA ASP A 197 -13.89 -17.38 -3.48
C ASP A 197 -14.32 -18.67 -2.76
N ASN A 198 -14.00 -19.81 -3.37
CA ASN A 198 -14.19 -21.15 -2.84
C ASN A 198 -12.97 -21.67 -2.07
N ASN A 199 -12.01 -20.80 -1.75
CA ASN A 199 -10.88 -21.11 -0.87
C ASN A 199 -11.36 -21.71 0.46
N PRO A 200 -10.95 -22.95 0.81
CA PRO A 200 -11.35 -23.60 2.05
C PRO A 200 -10.76 -22.93 3.31
N ASN A 201 -9.73 -22.09 3.14
CA ASN A 201 -9.06 -21.36 4.21
C ASN A 201 -9.57 -19.90 4.36
N LYS A 202 -10.70 -19.55 3.74
CA LYS A 202 -11.28 -18.21 3.90
C LYS A 202 -11.78 -18.00 5.34
N PRO A 203 -11.70 -16.76 5.89
CA PRO A 203 -12.35 -16.43 7.15
C PRO A 203 -13.80 -16.91 7.18
N GLN A 204 -14.18 -17.62 8.24
CA GLN A 204 -15.55 -18.10 8.36
C GLN A 204 -16.44 -16.96 8.84
N ALA A 205 -17.14 -16.32 7.90
CA ALA A 205 -18.09 -15.26 8.18
C ALA A 205 -19.15 -15.67 9.22
N ASP A 206 -19.40 -14.79 10.19
CA ASP A 206 -20.64 -14.76 10.95
C ASP A 206 -21.67 -13.87 10.26
N PHE A 207 -21.19 -12.78 9.67
CA PHE A 207 -21.98 -11.82 8.90
C PHE A 207 -21.32 -11.53 7.55
N ILE A 208 -22.12 -11.38 6.50
CA ILE A 208 -21.69 -10.89 5.18
C ILE A 208 -22.46 -9.61 4.84
N VAL A 209 -21.78 -8.48 4.75
CA VAL A 209 -22.36 -7.19 4.34
C VAL A 209 -22.24 -7.04 2.82
N LYS A 210 -23.37 -7.01 2.12
CA LYS A 210 -23.50 -6.93 0.66
C LYS A 210 -23.34 -5.50 0.14
N LYS A 211 -23.03 -5.36 -1.15
CA LYS A 211 -22.86 -4.05 -1.81
C LYS A 211 -24.08 -3.12 -1.73
N ASP A 212 -25.28 -3.68 -1.63
CA ASP A 212 -26.54 -2.93 -1.52
C ASP A 212 -26.88 -2.51 -0.07
N GLY A 213 -26.01 -2.86 0.90
CA GLY A 213 -26.23 -2.61 2.33
C GLY A 213 -27.06 -3.69 3.03
N THR A 214 -27.45 -4.78 2.35
CA THR A 214 -28.06 -5.93 3.03
C THR A 214 -27.01 -6.75 3.78
N ILE A 215 -27.41 -7.36 4.89
CA ILE A 215 -26.55 -8.14 5.78
C ILE A 215 -27.09 -9.57 5.83
N GLN A 216 -26.26 -10.54 5.47
CA GLN A 216 -26.55 -11.97 5.63
C GLN A 216 -25.94 -12.47 6.93
N VAL A 217 -26.74 -13.04 7.81
CA VAL A 217 -26.28 -13.81 8.98
C VAL A 217 -25.97 -15.23 8.52
N VAL A 218 -24.71 -15.62 8.61
CA VAL A 218 -24.20 -16.95 8.27
C VAL A 218 -24.15 -17.82 9.52
N ASN A 219 -23.67 -17.26 10.64
CA ASN A 219 -23.65 -17.89 11.95
C ASN A 219 -24.15 -16.91 13.03
N ASP A 220 -25.00 -17.41 13.93
CA ASP A 220 -25.44 -16.68 15.11
C ASP A 220 -24.39 -16.86 16.22
N HIS A 221 -23.46 -15.90 16.32
CA HIS A 221 -22.40 -15.87 17.32
C HIS A 221 -22.91 -15.88 18.78
N GLU A 222 -24.20 -15.64 19.04
CA GLU A 222 -24.74 -15.75 20.40
C GLU A 222 -25.19 -17.17 20.74
N ARG A 223 -25.53 -17.97 19.73
CA ARG A 223 -25.82 -19.41 19.87
C ARG A 223 -24.54 -20.25 19.79
N ASN A 224 -23.62 -19.82 18.94
CA ASN A 224 -22.32 -20.44 18.72
C ASN A 224 -21.22 -19.41 19.06
N PRO A 225 -20.91 -19.19 20.35
CA PRO A 225 -19.94 -18.18 20.76
C PRO A 225 -18.51 -18.62 20.45
N ASP A 226 -17.86 -17.86 19.58
CA ASP A 226 -16.45 -17.97 19.24
C ASP A 226 -15.65 -16.77 19.76
N LYS A 227 -14.32 -16.90 19.78
CA LYS A 227 -13.38 -15.85 20.18
C LYS A 227 -13.30 -14.70 19.18
N GLU A 228 -13.79 -14.90 17.97
CA GLU A 228 -13.77 -13.94 16.88
C GLU A 228 -15.13 -13.90 16.20
N ILE A 229 -15.72 -12.69 16.11
CA ILE A 229 -16.90 -12.43 15.29
C ILE A 229 -16.42 -11.87 13.95
N CYS A 230 -16.53 -12.65 12.89
CA CYS A 230 -16.05 -12.28 11.57
C CYS A 230 -17.15 -11.59 10.75
N VAL A 231 -16.96 -10.29 10.50
CA VAL A 231 -17.76 -9.49 9.58
C VAL A 231 -17.04 -9.41 8.23
N VAL A 232 -17.57 -10.13 7.25
CA VAL A 232 -17.08 -10.06 5.87
C VAL A 232 -17.81 -8.94 5.13
N VAL A 233 -17.07 -7.94 4.68
CA VAL A 233 -17.56 -6.95 3.72
C VAL A 233 -17.35 -7.54 2.32
N GLU A 234 -18.45 -7.74 1.60
CA GLU A 234 -18.45 -8.41 0.30
C GLU A 234 -17.82 -7.55 -0.81
N ARG A 235 -17.09 -8.18 -1.73
CA ARG A 235 -16.68 -7.53 -2.98
C ARG A 235 -16.65 -8.48 -4.17
N ALA A 236 -16.54 -7.91 -5.36
CA ALA A 236 -16.28 -8.61 -6.60
C ALA A 236 -14.78 -8.97 -6.71
N LYS A 237 -14.46 -10.00 -7.50
CA LYS A 237 -13.09 -10.49 -7.62
C LYS A 237 -12.12 -9.40 -8.12
N GLY A 238 -11.10 -9.09 -7.31
CA GLY A 238 -10.10 -8.06 -7.61
C GLY A 238 -10.53 -6.62 -7.34
N GLU A 239 -11.74 -6.40 -6.81
CA GLU A 239 -12.19 -5.09 -6.36
C GLU A 239 -11.44 -4.66 -5.09
N THR A 240 -11.01 -3.41 -5.07
CA THR A 240 -10.13 -2.87 -4.02
C THR A 240 -10.48 -1.41 -3.68
N ASP A 241 -11.54 -0.88 -4.28
CA ASP A 241 -12.08 0.44 -4.00
C ASP A 241 -12.74 0.48 -2.62
N ALA A 242 -13.13 1.66 -2.16
CA ALA A 242 -13.91 1.78 -0.93
C ALA A 242 -15.29 1.13 -1.11
N PRO A 243 -15.86 0.50 -0.05
CA PRO A 243 -17.23 0.01 -0.09
C PRO A 243 -18.20 1.12 -0.54
N PRO A 244 -19.22 0.82 -1.38
CA PRO A 244 -20.28 1.77 -1.69
C PRO A 244 -20.96 2.28 -0.41
N ALA A 245 -21.43 3.52 -0.39
CA ALA A 245 -21.95 4.16 0.83
C ALA A 245 -23.04 3.34 1.56
N ALA A 246 -23.88 2.59 0.83
CA ALA A 246 -24.86 1.68 1.43
C ALA A 246 -24.21 0.51 2.20
N GLN A 247 -23.14 -0.07 1.65
CA GLN A 247 -22.35 -1.13 2.27
C GLN A 247 -21.51 -0.61 3.43
N GLN A 248 -20.90 0.59 3.30
CA GLN A 248 -20.16 1.23 4.38
C GLN A 248 -21.07 1.50 5.58
N ASN A 249 -22.22 2.15 5.36
CA ASN A 249 -23.20 2.43 6.42
C ASN A 249 -23.71 1.15 7.10
N ALA A 250 -23.94 0.08 6.33
CA ALA A 250 -24.36 -1.21 6.88
C ALA A 250 -23.25 -1.90 7.69
N THR A 251 -22.00 -1.77 7.27
CA THR A 251 -20.82 -2.27 8.01
C THR A 251 -20.67 -1.53 9.33
N ASP A 252 -20.68 -0.20 9.29
CA ASP A 252 -20.59 0.67 10.47
C ASP A 252 -21.70 0.38 11.48
N GLU A 253 -22.97 0.31 11.03
CA GLU A 253 -24.11 0.07 11.93
C GLU A 253 -24.11 -1.35 12.53
N LEU A 254 -23.63 -2.35 11.77
CA LEU A 254 -23.47 -3.71 12.26
C LEU A 254 -22.35 -3.81 13.30
N VAL A 255 -21.20 -3.19 13.04
CA VAL A 255 -20.05 -3.19 13.97
C VAL A 255 -20.38 -2.38 15.23
N ASP A 256 -21.09 -1.25 15.09
CA ASP A 256 -21.61 -0.47 16.22
C ASP A 256 -22.56 -1.29 17.11
N TYR A 257 -23.51 -2.02 16.50
CA TYR A 257 -24.41 -2.94 17.20
C TYR A 257 -23.65 -4.06 17.91
N LEU A 258 -22.75 -4.76 17.20
CA LEU A 258 -21.97 -5.87 17.76
C LEU A 258 -21.10 -5.40 18.93
N ALA A 259 -20.39 -4.29 18.76
CA ALA A 259 -19.52 -3.74 19.80
C ALA A 259 -20.33 -3.28 21.02
N GLN A 260 -21.46 -2.60 20.82
CA GLN A 260 -22.33 -2.22 21.94
C GLN A 260 -22.87 -3.46 22.69
N ARG A 261 -23.28 -4.50 21.95
CA ARG A 261 -23.81 -5.73 22.54
C ARG A 261 -22.74 -6.55 23.26
N LEU A 262 -21.50 -6.55 22.77
CA LEU A 262 -20.35 -7.13 23.46
C LEU A 262 -19.97 -6.34 24.72
N ALA A 263 -20.00 -5.01 24.65
CA ALA A 263 -19.76 -4.12 25.79
C ALA A 263 -20.75 -4.36 26.95
N ASP A 264 -22.03 -4.56 26.65
CA ASP A 264 -23.06 -4.84 27.66
C ASP A 264 -22.91 -6.26 28.28
N LYS A 265 -22.32 -7.21 27.55
CA LYS A 265 -22.28 -8.64 27.91
C LYS A 265 -20.96 -9.08 28.55
N PHE A 266 -19.85 -8.42 28.26
CA PHE A 266 -18.50 -8.80 28.72
C PHE A 266 -17.74 -7.62 29.36
N PRO A 267 -16.95 -7.87 30.42
CA PRO A 267 -16.25 -6.81 31.15
C PRO A 267 -14.99 -6.33 30.40
N TYR A 268 -15.16 -5.49 29.38
CA TYR A 268 -14.05 -4.86 28.65
C TYR A 268 -13.37 -3.73 29.45
N PRO A 269 -12.09 -3.42 29.15
CA PRO A 269 -11.45 -2.20 29.65
C PRO A 269 -12.29 -0.97 29.35
N GLN A 270 -12.33 -0.01 30.27
CA GLN A 270 -13.04 1.25 30.06
C GLN A 270 -12.08 2.29 29.48
N GLY A 271 -12.46 2.85 28.34
CA GLY A 271 -11.86 4.02 27.71
C GLY A 271 -12.69 5.27 27.97
N VAL A 272 -12.36 6.34 27.26
CA VAL A 272 -13.15 7.59 27.24
C VAL A 272 -13.70 7.75 25.83
N GLY A 273 -15.02 7.81 25.69
CA GLY A 273 -15.68 8.03 24.41
C GLY A 273 -15.56 9.49 23.92
N PRO A 274 -15.96 9.79 22.67
CA PRO A 274 -15.85 11.13 22.09
C PRO A 274 -16.61 12.24 22.83
N ASP A 275 -17.53 11.88 23.73
CA ASP A 275 -18.31 12.78 24.58
C ASP A 275 -17.75 12.91 26.01
N GLY A 276 -16.56 12.36 26.27
CA GLY A 276 -15.89 12.38 27.57
C GLY A 276 -16.41 11.36 28.59
N LYS A 277 -17.35 10.47 28.22
CA LYS A 277 -17.89 9.46 29.16
C LYS A 277 -17.10 8.14 29.13
N PRO A 278 -17.09 7.37 30.24
CA PRO A 278 -16.54 6.01 30.24
C PRO A 278 -17.25 5.13 29.20
N LEU A 279 -16.48 4.43 28.38
CA LEU A 279 -17.01 3.58 27.31
C LEU A 279 -16.16 2.32 27.15
N ALA A 280 -16.81 1.15 27.10
CA ALA A 280 -16.15 -0.14 26.98
C ALA A 280 -15.38 -0.28 25.66
N GLN A 281 -14.11 -0.70 25.73
CA GLN A 281 -13.23 -0.86 24.58
C GLN A 281 -13.26 -2.31 24.09
N VAL A 282 -14.04 -2.54 23.03
CA VAL A 282 -14.17 -3.83 22.34
C VAL A 282 -13.10 -3.90 21.24
N PRO A 283 -12.26 -4.94 21.21
CA PRO A 283 -11.28 -5.10 20.13
C PRO A 283 -11.97 -5.20 18.75
N ILE A 284 -11.70 -4.22 17.90
CA ILE A 284 -12.05 -4.23 16.47
C ILE A 284 -10.73 -4.42 15.70
N GLU A 285 -10.64 -5.50 14.92
CA GLU A 285 -9.55 -5.78 13.99
C GLU A 285 -9.98 -5.45 12.55
N ASP A 286 -9.79 -4.19 12.17
CA ASP A 286 -9.97 -3.73 10.80
C ASP A 286 -8.62 -3.32 10.17
N LYS A 287 -7.95 -4.29 9.56
CA LYS A 287 -6.67 -4.06 8.87
C LYS A 287 -6.86 -3.44 7.48
N GLN A 288 -8.10 -3.21 7.04
CA GLN A 288 -8.44 -2.83 5.66
C GLN A 288 -9.22 -1.49 5.55
N ASN A 289 -9.43 -0.81 6.68
CA ASN A 289 -10.12 0.48 6.79
C ASN A 289 -11.50 0.43 6.10
N LEU A 290 -12.32 -0.51 6.58
CA LEU A 290 -13.70 -0.83 6.21
C LEU A 290 -14.73 -0.39 7.25
N VAL A 291 -14.29 -0.02 8.46
CA VAL A 291 -15.07 0.56 9.54
C VAL A 291 -14.71 2.04 9.61
N SER A 292 -15.69 2.94 9.78
CA SER A 292 -15.36 4.37 9.89
C SER A 292 -14.65 4.71 11.20
N ASP A 293 -13.74 5.70 11.13
CA ASP A 293 -13.07 6.33 12.28
C ASP A 293 -14.04 6.62 13.45
N ASN A 294 -15.32 6.90 13.19
CA ASN A 294 -16.33 7.18 14.22
C ASN A 294 -16.70 5.96 15.07
N VAL A 295 -16.84 4.79 14.45
CA VAL A 295 -17.17 3.53 15.16
C VAL A 295 -15.93 3.02 15.90
N GLU A 296 -14.75 3.12 15.28
CA GLU A 296 -13.48 2.81 15.96
C GLU A 296 -13.23 3.75 17.17
N LYS A 297 -13.48 5.05 17.03
CA LYS A 297 -13.40 6.04 18.14
C LYS A 297 -14.51 5.88 19.19
N LYS A 298 -15.54 5.07 18.92
CA LYS A 298 -16.56 4.72 19.91
C LYS A 298 -16.16 3.48 20.71
N PHE A 299 -15.73 2.41 20.02
CA PHE A 299 -15.54 1.10 20.67
C PHE A 299 -14.16 0.47 20.50
N GLY A 300 -13.46 0.73 19.40
CA GLY A 300 -12.23 0.02 19.05
C GLY A 300 -11.09 0.24 20.04
N ASN A 301 -10.04 -0.60 19.97
CA ASN A 301 -8.81 -0.47 20.78
C ASN A 301 -8.09 0.90 20.64
N GLY A 302 -8.57 1.78 19.75
CA GLY A 302 -8.21 3.18 19.60
C GLY A 302 -8.31 4.00 20.90
N ASN A 303 -9.35 3.81 21.70
CA ASN A 303 -9.65 4.67 22.86
C ASN A 303 -9.18 4.04 24.17
N LYS A 304 -7.88 3.74 24.24
CA LYS A 304 -7.20 3.95 25.52
C LYS A 304 -7.53 5.39 25.96
N PRO A 305 -7.79 5.66 27.26
CA PRO A 305 -7.91 7.04 27.71
C PRO A 305 -6.67 7.78 27.23
N GLU A 306 -6.86 8.93 26.54
CA GLU A 306 -5.76 9.70 25.96
C GLU A 306 -4.63 9.77 26.98
N ALA A 307 -3.45 9.24 26.64
CA ALA A 307 -2.32 9.28 27.55
C ALA A 307 -2.08 10.76 27.84
N PRO A 308 -2.35 11.26 29.06
CA PRO A 308 -2.50 12.68 29.26
C PRO A 308 -1.16 13.33 28.94
N ASN A 309 -1.17 14.20 27.93
CA ASN A 309 -0.04 14.91 27.31
C ASN A 309 0.72 14.24 26.14
N LEU A 310 0.27 13.15 25.52
CA LEU A 310 0.80 12.73 24.19
C LEU A 310 0.06 13.45 23.05
N PRO A 311 0.76 14.17 22.14
CA PRO A 311 0.15 14.69 20.92
C PRO A 311 -0.24 13.53 20.01
N GLN A 312 -1.47 13.51 19.47
CA GLN A 312 -1.88 12.52 18.48
C GLN A 312 -1.07 12.67 17.17
N ALA A 313 -0.90 11.56 16.43
CA ALA A 313 -0.41 11.62 15.06
C ALA A 313 -1.35 12.45 14.17
N PRO A 314 -0.88 13.11 13.10
CA PRO A 314 -1.74 13.88 12.23
C PRO A 314 -2.53 12.92 11.33
N ASP A 315 -3.74 13.31 10.96
CA ASP A 315 -4.45 12.62 9.90
C ASP A 315 -3.65 12.65 8.59
N MET A 316 -3.40 11.46 8.03
CA MET A 316 -2.85 11.32 6.67
C MET A 316 -3.74 12.10 5.68
N PRO A 317 -3.17 12.90 4.74
CA PRO A 317 -3.98 13.60 3.74
C PRO A 317 -4.85 12.63 2.97
N GLN A 318 -6.12 13.01 2.73
CA GLN A 318 -7.13 12.08 2.21
C GLN A 318 -6.65 11.23 1.02
N PRO A 319 -6.02 11.78 -0.04
CA PRO A 319 -5.62 10.95 -1.19
C PRO A 319 -4.46 9.98 -0.89
N ALA A 320 -3.66 10.23 0.16
CA ALA A 320 -2.66 9.29 0.64
C ALA A 320 -3.28 8.22 1.56
N ARG A 321 -4.32 8.57 2.34
CA ARG A 321 -5.15 7.62 3.08
C ARG A 321 -5.88 6.68 2.12
N ASP A 322 -6.59 7.21 1.12
CA ASP A 322 -7.31 6.44 0.10
C ASP A 322 -6.38 5.42 -0.61
N MET A 323 -5.15 5.85 -0.89
CA MET A 323 -4.11 5.02 -1.51
C MET A 323 -3.59 3.93 -0.57
N SER A 324 -3.35 4.27 0.71
CA SER A 324 -3.02 3.28 1.75
C SER A 324 -4.13 2.25 1.92
N ASP A 325 -5.37 2.69 2.01
CA ASP A 325 -6.53 1.83 2.23
C ASP A 325 -6.75 0.90 1.03
N ALA A 326 -6.60 1.39 -0.20
CA ALA A 326 -6.60 0.56 -1.41
C ALA A 326 -5.48 -0.49 -1.41
N MET A 327 -4.29 -0.17 -0.88
CA MET A 327 -3.22 -1.16 -0.70
C MET A 327 -3.56 -2.19 0.39
N ASN A 328 -4.09 -1.77 1.54
CA ASN A 328 -4.52 -2.66 2.62
C ASN A 328 -5.63 -3.62 2.14
N ARG A 329 -6.62 -3.09 1.41
CA ARG A 329 -7.66 -3.87 0.72
C ARG A 329 -7.10 -4.86 -0.31
N THR A 330 -5.93 -4.60 -0.87
CA THR A 330 -5.20 -5.55 -1.75
C THR A 330 -4.56 -6.68 -0.93
N VAL A 331 -3.78 -6.33 0.11
CA VAL A 331 -2.98 -7.28 0.91
C VAL A 331 -3.83 -8.35 1.61
N GLY A 332 -5.00 -8.00 2.16
CA GLY A 332 -5.86 -8.94 2.90
C GLY A 332 -6.63 -9.96 2.04
N SER A 333 -6.29 -10.14 0.76
CA SER A 333 -7.20 -10.81 -0.20
C SER A 333 -6.57 -11.67 -1.29
N GLY A 334 -5.25 -11.87 -1.30
CA GLY A 334 -4.56 -12.59 -2.38
C GLY A 334 -4.70 -11.93 -3.77
N GLY A 335 -5.05 -10.63 -3.79
CA GLY A 335 -5.23 -9.84 -4.99
C GLY A 335 -3.99 -9.03 -5.37
N SER A 336 -4.01 -8.50 -6.59
CA SER A 336 -3.08 -7.47 -7.04
C SER A 336 -3.89 -6.31 -7.62
N ARG A 337 -3.54 -5.08 -7.25
CA ARG A 337 -4.17 -3.87 -7.79
C ARG A 337 -3.18 -3.14 -8.68
N ASN A 338 -3.56 -2.88 -9.92
CA ASN A 338 -2.93 -1.85 -10.73
C ASN A 338 -3.52 -0.49 -10.30
N PHE A 339 -2.66 0.42 -9.86
CA PHE A 339 -2.99 1.82 -9.71
C PHE A 339 -2.61 2.55 -11.00
N ASP A 340 -3.51 3.39 -11.51
CA ASP A 340 -3.19 4.29 -12.63
C ASP A 340 -1.95 5.10 -12.28
N ARG A 341 -0.97 5.12 -13.20
CA ARG A 341 0.30 5.79 -12.94
C ARG A 341 0.12 7.29 -12.68
N GLY A 342 -0.78 7.95 -13.41
CA GLY A 342 -1.05 9.38 -13.23
C GLY A 342 -1.60 9.70 -11.84
N ALA A 343 -2.56 8.92 -11.36
CA ALA A 343 -3.10 9.02 -10.00
C ALA A 343 -2.03 8.80 -8.92
N VAL A 344 -1.09 7.88 -9.14
CA VAL A 344 0.05 7.69 -8.22
C VAL A 344 1.03 8.87 -8.32
N ASP A 345 1.51 9.23 -9.50
CA ASP A 345 2.45 10.34 -9.70
C ASP A 345 1.90 11.67 -9.14
N ASN A 346 0.60 11.93 -9.25
CA ASN A 346 -0.07 13.11 -8.65
C ASN A 346 -0.05 13.13 -7.11
N ASN A 347 0.09 11.98 -6.45
CA ASN A 347 0.20 11.89 -5.01
C ASN A 347 1.63 12.15 -4.48
N TYR A 348 2.66 12.06 -5.34
CA TYR A 348 4.06 12.33 -4.95
C TYR A 348 4.57 13.60 -5.64
N PRO A 349 4.73 14.72 -4.92
CA PRO A 349 5.23 15.96 -5.51
C PRO A 349 6.50 15.74 -6.33
N GLN A 350 6.58 16.31 -7.53
CA GLN A 350 7.76 16.20 -8.40
C GLN A 350 9.02 16.74 -7.70
N ARG A 351 10.19 16.14 -7.92
CA ARG A 351 11.44 16.52 -7.23
C ARG A 351 12.14 17.67 -7.95
N ASP A 352 12.26 18.84 -7.29
CA ASP A 352 13.07 19.97 -7.77
C ASP A 352 14.57 19.80 -7.56
N VAL A 353 14.95 18.81 -6.75
CA VAL A 353 16.32 18.38 -6.48
C VAL A 353 16.42 16.90 -6.86
N PRO A 354 17.17 16.53 -7.91
CA PRO A 354 17.31 15.13 -8.34
C PRO A 354 17.80 14.20 -7.22
N GLN A 355 17.52 12.90 -7.33
CA GLN A 355 18.11 11.89 -6.44
C GLN A 355 19.64 11.94 -6.52
N ALA A 356 20.30 12.01 -5.37
CA ALA A 356 21.76 11.99 -5.30
C ALA A 356 22.31 10.64 -5.79
N VAL A 357 23.51 10.63 -6.38
CA VAL A 357 24.08 9.41 -6.99
C VAL A 357 24.44 8.34 -5.94
N ASN A 358 24.65 8.75 -4.69
CA ASN A 358 24.87 7.87 -3.54
C ASN A 358 23.61 7.67 -2.66
N GLU A 359 22.49 8.32 -2.97
CA GLU A 359 21.22 8.11 -2.26
C GLU A 359 20.61 6.76 -2.66
N SER A 360 20.38 5.88 -1.69
CA SER A 360 19.70 4.61 -1.94
C SER A 360 18.21 4.81 -2.27
N ASN A 361 17.66 3.93 -3.12
CA ASN A 361 16.25 3.99 -3.49
C ASN A 361 15.31 3.88 -2.28
N ALA A 362 15.70 3.18 -1.21
CA ALA A 362 14.90 3.11 0.01
C ALA A 362 14.81 4.48 0.72
N VAL A 363 15.93 5.20 0.84
CA VAL A 363 15.97 6.56 1.43
C VAL A 363 15.19 7.55 0.55
N ASN A 364 15.36 7.48 -0.77
CA ASN A 364 14.58 8.28 -1.73
C ASN A 364 13.06 8.05 -1.55
N SER A 365 12.63 6.78 -1.50
CA SER A 365 11.21 6.45 -1.33
C SER A 365 10.64 6.89 0.02
N VAL A 366 11.41 6.86 1.10
CA VAL A 366 10.99 7.47 2.38
C VAL A 366 10.84 8.98 2.22
N LYS A 367 11.81 9.70 1.61
CA LYS A 367 11.69 11.15 1.37
C LYS A 367 10.48 11.50 0.50
N ASN A 368 10.19 10.72 -0.54
CA ASN A 368 9.02 10.94 -1.39
C ASN A 368 7.71 10.66 -0.63
N ALA A 369 7.66 9.63 0.21
CA ALA A 369 6.52 9.38 1.10
C ALA A 369 6.34 10.53 2.11
N VAL A 370 7.42 11.05 2.74
CA VAL A 370 7.35 12.26 3.59
C VAL A 370 6.80 13.45 2.82
N ALA A 371 7.30 13.71 1.60
CA ALA A 371 6.81 14.81 0.76
C ALA A 371 5.34 14.62 0.34
N SER A 372 4.88 13.38 0.13
CA SER A 372 3.48 13.04 -0.20
C SER A 372 2.52 13.25 0.98
N VAL A 373 2.95 12.87 2.19
CA VAL A 373 2.17 13.04 3.42
C VAL A 373 2.20 14.49 3.91
N PHE A 374 3.35 15.15 3.84
CA PHE A 374 3.45 16.55 4.20
C PHE A 374 2.83 17.47 3.13
N ARG A 375 2.90 17.14 1.84
CA ARG A 375 2.44 18.00 0.73
C ARG A 375 3.08 19.39 0.76
N GLY A 376 4.38 19.46 1.02
CA GLY A 376 5.13 20.71 1.06
C GLY A 376 5.80 21.02 -0.27
N GLU A 377 5.74 22.30 -0.65
CA GLU A 377 6.68 22.92 -1.58
C GLU A 377 7.91 23.44 -0.81
N ASN A 378 8.95 23.88 -1.52
CA ASN A 378 10.23 24.23 -0.90
C ASN A 378 10.15 25.42 0.07
N ASP A 379 9.18 26.31 -0.08
CA ASP A 379 8.97 27.49 0.79
C ASP A 379 7.79 27.34 1.77
N THR A 380 7.14 26.16 1.78
CA THR A 380 5.97 25.91 2.62
C THR A 380 6.29 26.13 4.10
N VAL A 381 5.40 26.80 4.82
CA VAL A 381 5.42 26.92 6.28
C VAL A 381 4.09 26.43 6.83
N ARG A 382 4.14 25.54 7.83
CA ARG A 382 2.96 25.10 8.57
C ARG A 382 3.21 25.13 10.06
N LYS A 383 2.17 25.49 10.81
CA LYS A 383 2.16 25.47 12.27
C LYS A 383 1.43 24.21 12.74
N ARG A 384 2.06 23.45 13.63
CA ARG A 384 1.48 22.26 14.27
C ARG A 384 0.51 22.68 15.38
N SER A 385 -0.31 21.73 15.83
CA SER A 385 -1.19 21.88 17.01
C SER A 385 -0.41 22.18 18.30
N ASP A 386 0.84 21.71 18.40
CA ASP A 386 1.77 22.02 19.50
C ASP A 386 2.45 23.41 19.37
N GLY A 387 2.08 24.21 18.35
CA GLY A 387 2.60 25.54 18.10
C GLY A 387 3.94 25.60 17.35
N ARG A 388 4.64 24.47 17.17
CA ARG A 388 5.93 24.39 16.46
C ARG A 388 5.73 24.56 14.95
N HIS A 389 6.79 24.94 14.24
CA HIS A 389 6.76 25.02 12.78
C HIS A 389 7.35 23.78 12.10
N GLN A 390 6.72 23.37 11.01
CA GLN A 390 7.24 22.45 10.01
C GLN A 390 7.33 23.21 8.68
N VAL A 391 8.46 23.11 8.00
CA VAL A 391 8.74 23.92 6.81
C VAL A 391 9.41 23.14 5.69
N GLY A 392 9.31 23.71 4.49
CA GLY A 392 9.86 23.15 3.26
C GLY A 392 9.18 21.84 2.84
N ARG A 393 9.78 21.19 1.85
CA ARG A 393 9.21 20.03 1.15
C ARG A 393 8.92 18.84 2.07
N TYR A 394 9.77 18.63 3.08
CA TYR A 394 9.76 17.44 3.93
C TYR A 394 9.23 17.69 5.34
N GLY A 395 8.60 18.84 5.61
CA GLY A 395 8.05 19.16 6.94
C GLY A 395 9.12 19.27 8.03
N LEU A 396 10.30 19.78 7.68
CA LEU A 396 11.45 19.89 8.58
C LEU A 396 11.13 20.89 9.70
N GLY A 397 11.57 20.59 10.92
CA GLY A 397 11.21 21.32 12.14
C GLY A 397 12.38 21.39 13.11
N SER A 398 12.17 21.93 14.32
CA SER A 398 13.25 22.18 15.28
C SER A 398 14.05 20.90 15.64
N GLY A 399 13.37 19.76 15.83
CA GLY A 399 14.03 18.47 16.06
C GLY A 399 14.94 18.03 14.90
N HIS A 400 14.45 18.19 13.66
CA HIS A 400 15.23 17.89 12.45
C HIS A 400 16.44 18.82 12.30
N PHE A 401 16.23 20.13 12.41
CA PHE A 401 17.25 21.16 12.20
C PHE A 401 18.32 21.16 13.30
N GLY A 402 17.89 21.23 14.57
CA GLY A 402 18.80 21.20 15.70
C GLY A 402 19.50 19.84 15.84
N GLY A 403 18.79 18.72 15.64
CA GLY A 403 19.39 17.40 15.66
C GLY A 403 20.44 17.21 14.56
N TRP A 404 20.20 17.73 13.36
CA TRP A 404 21.17 17.69 12.25
C TRP A 404 22.43 18.52 12.56
N LEU A 405 22.28 19.74 13.09
CA LEU A 405 23.41 20.55 13.55
C LEU A 405 24.18 19.89 14.71
N GLY A 406 23.46 19.25 15.64
CA GLY A 406 24.05 18.46 16.72
C GLY A 406 24.94 17.33 16.20
N ASP A 407 24.42 16.49 15.30
CA ASP A 407 25.20 15.39 14.71
C ASP A 407 26.41 15.89 13.89
N LEU A 408 26.25 16.93 13.06
CA LEU A 408 27.35 17.53 12.29
C LEU A 408 28.49 18.00 13.19
N LEU A 409 28.15 18.53 14.37
CA LEU A 409 29.12 19.07 15.32
C LEU A 409 29.56 18.05 16.37
N GLY A 410 28.94 16.87 16.46
CA GLY A 410 29.18 15.88 17.51
C GLY A 410 28.75 16.39 18.89
N LEU A 411 27.64 17.11 18.95
CA LEU A 411 27.11 17.76 20.15
C LEU A 411 25.75 17.16 20.51
N ASP A 412 25.58 16.81 21.78
CA ASP A 412 24.25 16.60 22.34
C ASP A 412 23.61 17.96 22.65
N LEU A 413 22.55 18.30 21.92
CA LEU A 413 21.74 19.50 22.14
C LEU A 413 20.48 19.23 22.97
N GLY A 414 20.26 18.00 23.42
CA GLY A 414 19.05 17.57 24.12
C GLY A 414 17.88 17.21 23.19
N ASP A 415 16.79 16.76 23.80
CA ASP A 415 15.53 16.46 23.13
C ASP A 415 14.37 17.20 23.85
N PRO A 416 13.76 18.24 23.25
CA PRO A 416 14.09 18.80 21.94
C PRO A 416 15.45 19.54 21.93
N PRO A 417 16.10 19.68 20.75
CA PRO A 417 17.38 20.38 20.62
C PRO A 417 17.36 21.86 21.05
N ASP A 418 18.31 22.25 21.90
CA ASP A 418 18.49 23.63 22.37
C ASP A 418 19.41 24.46 21.44
N MET A 419 18.80 25.36 20.67
CA MET A 419 19.47 26.30 19.77
C MET A 419 20.13 27.49 20.50
N ALA A 420 19.79 27.77 21.76
CA ALA A 420 20.52 28.73 22.59
C ALA A 420 21.83 28.11 23.11
N LYS A 421 21.80 26.86 23.58
CA LYS A 421 23.00 26.07 23.91
C LYS A 421 23.97 26.00 22.73
N LEU A 422 23.45 25.73 21.51
CA LEU A 422 24.30 25.70 20.31
C LEU A 422 24.98 27.07 20.03
N ARG A 423 24.24 28.19 20.14
CA ARG A 423 24.84 29.54 19.94
C ARG A 423 25.93 29.85 20.97
N GLU A 424 25.71 29.55 22.25
CA GLU A 424 26.72 29.81 23.28
C GLU A 424 27.95 28.90 23.09
N LEU A 425 27.76 27.63 22.70
CA LEU A 425 28.87 26.74 22.31
C LEU A 425 29.64 27.28 21.10
N LEU A 426 28.96 27.71 20.03
CA LEU A 426 29.60 28.27 18.85
C LEU A 426 30.31 29.60 19.15
N LYS A 427 29.79 30.44 20.04
CA LYS A 427 30.41 31.70 20.48
C LYS A 427 31.70 31.46 21.27
N ASN A 428 31.73 30.45 22.14
CA ASN A 428 32.86 30.20 23.04
C ASN A 428 33.92 29.24 22.45
N ASN A 429 33.63 28.51 21.37
CA ASN A 429 34.53 27.50 20.80
C ASN A 429 34.82 27.76 19.30
N PRO A 430 35.97 28.38 18.94
CA PRO A 430 36.35 28.61 17.54
C PRO A 430 36.43 27.33 16.71
N GLU A 431 36.82 26.20 17.31
CA GLU A 431 36.88 24.89 16.64
C GLU A 431 35.50 24.41 16.16
N LEU A 432 34.43 24.65 16.93
CA LEU A 432 33.07 24.31 16.51
C LEU A 432 32.62 25.17 15.33
N ARG A 433 33.05 26.44 15.26
CA ARG A 433 32.80 27.32 14.11
C ARG A 433 33.52 26.82 12.86
N GLN A 434 34.79 26.42 13.00
CA GLN A 434 35.55 25.79 11.91
C GLN A 434 34.92 24.46 11.46
N LYS A 435 34.43 23.64 12.40
CA LYS A 435 33.73 22.38 12.10
C LYS A 435 32.42 22.62 11.34
N LEU A 436 31.63 23.63 11.73
CA LEU A 436 30.42 24.03 10.99
C LEU A 436 30.76 24.50 9.57
N ALA A 437 31.77 25.37 9.44
CA ALA A 437 32.25 25.86 8.15
C ALA A 437 32.71 24.72 7.22
N ALA A 438 33.47 23.77 7.75
CA ALA A 438 33.93 22.59 7.03
C ALA A 438 32.77 21.66 6.63
N ALA A 439 31.77 21.46 7.50
CA ALA A 439 30.57 20.69 7.18
C ALA A 439 29.78 21.32 6.02
N MET A 440 29.53 22.64 6.07
CA MET A 440 28.84 23.37 5.01
C MET A 440 29.63 23.35 3.69
N LYS A 441 30.96 23.48 3.75
CA LYS A 441 31.83 23.35 2.56
C LYS A 441 31.76 21.95 1.95
N ASN A 442 31.77 20.89 2.76
CA ASN A 442 31.62 19.51 2.29
C ASN A 442 30.23 19.29 1.66
N ALA A 443 29.17 19.86 2.23
CA ALA A 443 27.82 19.82 1.67
C ALA A 443 27.73 20.55 0.31
N ALA A 444 28.38 21.71 0.14
CA ALA A 444 28.48 22.39 -1.16
C ALA A 444 29.25 21.57 -2.21
N GLN A 445 30.16 20.69 -1.79
CA GLN A 445 30.89 19.79 -2.70
C GLN A 445 30.08 18.54 -3.09
N GLY A 446 28.96 18.25 -2.42
CA GLY A 446 28.16 17.03 -2.62
C GLY A 446 28.57 15.90 -1.66
N GLY A 447 28.94 16.24 -0.43
CA GLY A 447 29.45 15.29 0.56
C GLY A 447 30.88 14.84 0.29
N LYS A 448 31.36 13.85 1.06
CA LYS A 448 32.77 13.41 1.05
C LYS A 448 33.22 12.77 -0.27
N ASP A 449 32.30 12.25 -1.08
CA ASP A 449 32.54 11.61 -2.36
C ASP A 449 32.16 12.48 -3.57
N GLY A 450 31.61 13.68 -3.33
CA GLY A 450 31.15 14.62 -4.35
C GLY A 450 29.91 14.17 -5.14
N LYS A 451 29.19 13.13 -4.68
CA LYS A 451 28.06 12.49 -5.36
C LYS A 451 26.69 12.78 -4.74
N GLY A 452 26.70 13.37 -3.55
CA GLY A 452 25.54 13.91 -2.86
C GLY A 452 24.96 15.16 -3.55
N THR A 453 23.75 15.54 -3.12
CA THR A 453 23.15 16.85 -3.41
C THR A 453 24.13 17.97 -2.99
N LYS A 454 24.29 18.99 -3.84
CA LYS A 454 25.18 20.13 -3.59
C LYS A 454 24.38 21.34 -3.13
N LEU A 455 24.85 22.05 -2.11
CA LEU A 455 24.28 23.34 -1.72
C LEU A 455 24.39 24.38 -2.85
N PRO A 456 23.55 25.42 -2.86
CA PRO A 456 23.66 26.53 -3.81
C PRO A 456 25.03 27.22 -3.75
N GLU A 457 25.47 27.74 -4.88
CA GLU A 457 26.72 28.50 -4.98
C GLU A 457 26.71 29.68 -4.00
N GLY A 458 27.84 29.89 -3.31
CA GLY A 458 27.99 30.92 -2.28
C GLY A 458 27.28 30.65 -0.94
N PHE A 459 26.40 29.64 -0.82
CA PHE A 459 25.69 29.38 0.45
C PHE A 459 26.66 28.94 1.56
N ALA A 460 27.56 28.00 1.26
CA ALA A 460 28.58 27.57 2.23
C ALA A 460 29.58 28.69 2.59
N ASP A 461 29.77 29.67 1.70
CA ASP A 461 30.70 30.78 1.95
C ASP A 461 30.22 31.72 3.07
N LYS A 462 28.90 31.74 3.33
CA LYS A 462 28.30 32.43 4.48
C LYS A 462 28.78 31.91 5.84
N PHE A 463 29.22 30.65 5.88
CA PHE A 463 29.74 30.01 7.09
C PHE A 463 31.27 30.04 7.18
N GLN A 464 31.98 30.71 6.26
CA GLN A 464 33.44 30.83 6.36
C GLN A 464 33.86 31.54 7.65
N VAL A 465 34.92 31.01 8.28
CA VAL A 465 35.55 31.61 9.46
C VAL A 465 36.71 32.53 9.03
N GLY A 466 36.84 33.69 9.68
CA GLY A 466 37.90 34.66 9.49
C GLY A 466 39.18 34.33 10.26
N ALA A 467 40.23 35.14 10.06
CA ALA A 467 41.50 34.99 10.80
C ALA A 467 41.37 35.36 12.30
N ASP A 468 40.35 36.13 12.66
CA ASP A 468 39.92 36.43 14.03
C ASP A 468 39.14 35.27 14.69
N GLY A 469 38.89 34.19 13.94
CA GLY A 469 38.13 33.04 14.39
C GLY A 469 36.62 33.24 14.41
N ASN A 470 36.05 34.35 13.95
CA ASN A 470 34.60 34.58 13.87
C ASN A 470 34.04 34.25 12.48
N PHE A 471 32.71 34.23 12.30
CA PHE A 471 32.13 34.03 10.97
C PHE A 471 32.22 35.31 10.13
N LYS A 472 32.63 35.19 8.86
CA LYS A 472 32.75 36.33 7.92
C LYS A 472 31.41 37.01 7.64
N ASP A 473 30.31 36.24 7.61
CA ASP A 473 28.93 36.76 7.55
C ASP A 473 28.18 36.41 8.84
N GLN A 474 28.63 37.00 9.95
CA GLN A 474 28.01 36.79 11.27
C GLN A 474 26.51 37.08 11.25
N LYS A 475 26.06 38.10 10.49
CA LYS A 475 24.64 38.44 10.35
C LYS A 475 23.83 37.30 9.72
N PHE A 476 24.37 36.63 8.69
CA PHE A 476 23.71 35.46 8.10
C PHE A 476 23.66 34.30 9.10
N VAL A 477 24.75 34.01 9.81
CA VAL A 477 24.80 32.90 10.78
C VAL A 477 23.85 33.16 11.96
N ASP A 478 23.78 34.37 12.48
CA ASP A 478 22.83 34.76 13.53
C ASP A 478 21.39 34.60 13.03
N GLY A 479 21.10 35.01 11.78
CA GLY A 479 19.81 34.79 11.13
C GLY A 479 19.44 33.31 11.00
N PHE A 480 20.38 32.47 10.58
CA PHE A 480 20.22 31.02 10.44
C PHE A 480 19.95 30.34 11.79
N MET A 481 20.62 30.78 12.87
CA MET A 481 20.36 30.27 14.22
C MET A 481 19.01 30.76 14.78
N ASN A 482 18.64 32.02 14.50
CA ASN A 482 17.34 32.58 14.88
C ASN A 482 16.17 31.96 14.09
N PHE A 483 16.41 31.48 12.87
CA PHE A 483 15.47 30.65 12.12
C PHE A 483 15.26 29.29 12.83
N GLY A 484 16.34 28.64 13.28
CA GLY A 484 16.25 27.44 14.11
C GLY A 484 15.44 27.63 15.40
N ASP A 485 15.59 28.77 16.06
CA ASP A 485 14.76 29.20 17.19
C ASP A 485 13.27 29.28 16.82
N LYS A 486 12.93 29.96 15.70
CA LYS A 486 11.54 30.10 15.24
C LYS A 486 10.88 28.77 14.90
N LEU A 487 11.64 27.75 14.49
CA LEU A 487 11.09 26.41 14.25
C LEU A 487 10.46 25.79 15.51
N SER A 488 10.89 26.21 16.72
CA SER A 488 10.26 25.80 17.98
C SER A 488 8.88 26.42 18.23
N GLY A 489 8.47 27.43 17.44
CA GLY A 489 7.25 28.22 17.66
C GLY A 489 7.38 29.31 18.73
N THR A 490 8.44 29.30 19.55
CA THR A 490 8.56 30.20 20.72
C THR A 490 9.09 31.61 20.42
N LYS A 491 9.60 31.85 19.20
CA LYS A 491 10.26 33.11 18.80
C LYS A 491 9.60 33.82 17.61
N GLY A 492 8.29 33.60 17.44
CA GLY A 492 7.48 34.18 16.36
C GLY A 492 7.37 33.28 15.14
N ASP A 493 6.66 33.76 14.13
CA ASP A 493 6.34 33.02 12.91
C ASP A 493 7.48 33.06 11.88
N ILE A 494 7.41 32.13 10.91
CA ILE A 494 8.38 31.96 9.81
C ILE A 494 7.70 32.34 8.49
N THR A 495 8.41 33.02 7.59
CA THR A 495 7.96 33.25 6.21
C THR A 495 8.60 32.28 5.21
N GLY A 496 7.96 32.04 4.06
CA GLY A 496 8.57 31.27 2.98
C GLY A 496 9.87 31.89 2.44
N SER A 497 10.04 33.22 2.54
CA SER A 497 11.31 33.89 2.22
C SER A 497 12.42 33.54 3.21
N GLU A 498 12.13 33.39 4.51
CA GLU A 498 13.10 32.89 5.49
C GLU A 498 13.45 31.42 5.23
N VAL A 499 12.47 30.58 4.84
CA VAL A 499 12.74 29.19 4.42
C VAL A 499 13.68 29.16 3.22
N ASN A 500 13.39 29.91 2.16
CA ASN A 500 14.24 29.98 0.97
C ASN A 500 15.65 30.53 1.27
N GLN A 501 15.77 31.46 2.22
CA GLN A 501 17.05 32.05 2.61
C GLN A 501 17.92 31.11 3.47
N PHE A 502 17.33 30.43 4.45
CA PHE A 502 18.09 29.66 5.46
C PHE A 502 18.05 28.15 5.24
N MET A 503 17.06 27.63 4.52
CA MET A 503 16.96 26.24 4.08
C MET A 503 16.57 26.17 2.60
N PRO A 504 17.49 26.50 1.66
CA PRO A 504 17.25 26.26 0.23
C PRO A 504 16.95 24.78 -0.02
N LYS A 505 16.26 24.48 -1.13
CA LYS A 505 15.75 23.13 -1.45
C LYS A 505 16.83 22.03 -1.38
N GLU A 506 18.07 22.34 -1.74
CA GLU A 506 19.21 21.41 -1.66
C GLU A 506 19.62 21.12 -0.21
N LEU A 507 19.58 22.12 0.68
CA LEU A 507 19.82 21.90 2.11
C LEU A 507 18.69 21.09 2.74
N GLN A 508 17.44 21.31 2.33
CA GLN A 508 16.31 20.49 2.78
C GLN A 508 16.48 19.02 2.37
N ASP A 509 16.93 18.76 1.14
CA ASP A 509 17.18 17.42 0.63
C ASP A 509 18.35 16.72 1.34
N ILE A 510 19.45 17.44 1.61
CA ILE A 510 20.58 16.94 2.41
C ILE A 510 20.11 16.60 3.83
N MET A 511 19.44 17.54 4.52
CA MET A 511 18.91 17.31 5.87
C MET A 511 17.96 16.11 5.91
N ALA A 512 16.99 16.04 5.00
CA ALA A 512 16.02 14.93 4.96
C ALA A 512 16.73 13.58 4.73
N THR A 513 17.74 13.53 3.87
CA THR A 513 18.56 12.32 3.64
C THR A 513 19.27 11.91 4.94
N ASP A 514 20.00 12.84 5.58
CA ASP A 514 20.72 12.60 6.82
C ASP A 514 19.80 12.19 7.99
N ARG A 515 18.58 12.75 8.06
CA ARG A 515 17.58 12.40 9.07
C ARG A 515 17.01 11.00 8.84
N VAL A 516 16.56 10.68 7.63
CA VAL A 516 16.04 9.34 7.27
C VAL A 516 17.09 8.27 7.56
N GLU A 517 18.33 8.47 7.15
CA GLU A 517 19.39 7.51 7.44
C GLU A 517 19.73 7.41 8.94
N LYS A 518 19.72 8.53 9.68
CA LYS A 518 19.96 8.50 11.12
C LYS A 518 18.86 7.72 11.84
N TYR A 519 17.59 8.01 11.60
CA TYR A 519 16.49 7.29 12.25
C TYR A 519 16.51 5.80 11.89
N ALA A 520 16.88 5.43 10.66
CA ALA A 520 17.14 4.05 10.28
C ALA A 520 18.24 3.40 11.15
N ARG A 521 19.40 4.07 11.29
CA ARG A 521 20.53 3.58 12.10
C ARG A 521 20.19 3.49 13.59
N ASP A 522 19.46 4.47 14.13
CA ASP A 522 18.99 4.48 15.52
C ASP A 522 18.04 3.31 15.83
N MET A 523 17.34 2.78 14.81
CA MET A 523 16.54 1.54 14.88
C MET A 523 17.35 0.25 14.66
N GLY A 524 18.69 0.33 14.52
CA GLY A 524 19.55 -0.81 14.23
C GLY A 524 19.64 -1.19 12.73
N VAL A 525 19.07 -0.40 11.81
CA VAL A 525 19.22 -0.62 10.36
C VAL A 525 20.61 -0.13 9.93
N GLN A 526 21.59 -1.03 9.98
CA GLN A 526 22.99 -0.74 9.61
C GLN A 526 23.15 -0.25 8.16
N ASP A 527 22.29 -0.72 7.26
CA ASP A 527 22.29 -0.39 5.84
C ASP A 527 20.89 0.11 5.42
N PRO A 528 20.67 1.44 5.35
CA PRO A 528 19.37 2.01 4.99
C PRO A 528 18.81 1.54 3.64
N SER A 529 19.64 1.03 2.72
CA SER A 529 19.16 0.46 1.44
C SER A 529 18.33 -0.82 1.62
N LYS A 530 18.46 -1.48 2.78
CA LYS A 530 17.76 -2.72 3.16
C LYS A 530 16.53 -2.50 4.05
N MET A 531 16.12 -1.25 4.27
CA MET A 531 14.98 -0.90 5.14
C MET A 531 13.69 -1.61 4.72
N THR A 532 13.04 -2.32 5.66
CA THR A 532 11.76 -3.01 5.43
C THR A 532 10.58 -2.02 5.32
N LYS A 533 9.40 -2.53 4.95
CA LYS A 533 8.15 -1.75 4.93
C LYS A 533 7.87 -1.15 6.32
N GLU A 534 7.90 -1.98 7.34
CA GLU A 534 7.58 -1.64 8.73
C GLU A 534 8.59 -0.63 9.28
N GLN A 535 9.87 -0.83 8.96
CA GLN A 535 10.93 0.10 9.36
C GLN A 535 10.73 1.48 8.73
N ALA A 536 10.36 1.55 7.45
CA ALA A 536 10.03 2.82 6.80
C ALA A 536 8.83 3.52 7.45
N GLY A 537 7.83 2.77 7.94
CA GLY A 537 6.71 3.30 8.72
C GLY A 537 7.15 4.01 10.00
N VAL A 538 8.04 3.39 10.79
CA VAL A 538 8.60 3.99 12.01
C VAL A 538 9.49 5.20 11.68
N VAL A 539 10.29 5.14 10.61
CA VAL A 539 11.05 6.32 10.14
C VAL A 539 10.11 7.44 9.69
N GLY A 540 8.96 7.13 9.08
CA GLY A 540 7.91 8.09 8.76
C GLY A 540 7.34 8.80 9.99
N VAL A 541 7.08 8.06 11.07
CA VAL A 541 6.72 8.65 12.38
C VAL A 541 7.85 9.52 12.91
N ALA A 542 9.10 9.07 12.82
CA ALA A 542 10.25 9.86 13.29
C ALA A 542 10.42 11.18 12.51
N MET A 543 10.19 11.14 11.19
CA MET A 543 10.14 12.32 10.31
C MET A 543 8.93 13.22 10.56
N TYR A 544 7.84 12.73 11.16
CA TYR A 544 6.79 13.60 11.66
C TYR A 544 7.20 14.27 12.99
N LEU A 545 7.75 13.49 13.94
CA LEU A 545 8.08 13.96 15.29
C LEU A 545 9.32 14.87 15.34
N GLY A 546 10.26 14.75 14.40
CA GLY A 546 11.59 15.36 14.49
C GLY A 546 12.58 14.58 15.36
N ARG A 547 12.20 13.38 15.82
CA ARG A 547 12.99 12.47 16.66
C ARG A 547 12.46 11.04 16.54
N MET A 548 13.20 10.07 17.04
CA MET A 548 12.68 8.71 17.19
C MET A 548 11.43 8.69 18.11
N PRO A 549 10.35 7.98 17.72
CA PRO A 549 9.23 7.72 18.63
C PRO A 549 9.66 6.82 19.79
N ASN A 550 9.09 7.08 20.97
CA ASN A 550 9.29 6.27 22.16
C ASN A 550 8.30 5.08 22.22
N GLN A 551 8.45 4.21 23.22
CA GLN A 551 7.61 3.01 23.35
C GLN A 551 6.11 3.32 23.57
N GLN A 552 5.77 4.41 24.27
CA GLN A 552 4.38 4.81 24.50
C GLN A 552 3.74 5.32 23.21
N GLU A 553 4.46 6.13 22.44
CA GLU A 553 4.03 6.60 21.11
C GLU A 553 3.85 5.43 20.14
N MET A 554 4.77 4.46 20.11
CA MET A 554 4.60 3.25 19.29
C MET A 554 3.51 2.27 19.80
N GLN A 555 2.95 2.50 20.99
CA GLN A 555 1.79 1.79 21.55
C GLN A 555 0.47 2.57 21.41
N ASP A 556 0.53 3.78 20.87
CA ASP A 556 -0.61 4.63 20.58
C ASP A 556 -1.21 4.28 19.21
N PRO A 557 -2.53 3.99 19.12
CA PRO A 557 -3.16 3.60 17.87
C PRO A 557 -3.04 4.63 16.73
N SER A 558 -2.98 5.93 17.01
CA SER A 558 -2.85 6.97 15.99
C SER A 558 -1.48 6.90 15.28
N TYR A 559 -0.40 6.70 16.04
CA TYR A 559 0.95 6.52 15.50
C TYR A 559 1.13 5.16 14.82
N GLN A 560 0.46 4.10 15.30
CA GLN A 560 0.46 2.80 14.62
C GLN A 560 -0.24 2.89 13.25
N LYS A 561 -1.40 3.56 13.17
CA LYS A 561 -2.10 3.79 11.91
C LYS A 561 -1.24 4.64 10.96
N TYR A 562 -0.70 5.77 11.44
CA TYR A 562 0.19 6.62 10.65
C TYR A 562 1.42 5.87 10.14
N ALA A 563 2.06 5.05 10.97
CA ALA A 563 3.20 4.22 10.55
C ALA A 563 2.81 3.21 9.46
N SER A 564 1.66 2.55 9.58
CA SER A 564 1.14 1.62 8.58
C SER A 564 0.82 2.32 7.25
N ASP A 565 0.12 3.46 7.32
CA ASP A 565 -0.26 4.24 6.15
C ASP A 565 0.97 4.83 5.43
N PHE A 566 1.94 5.35 6.19
CA PHE A 566 3.23 5.78 5.66
C PHE A 566 4.01 4.63 5.01
N ALA A 567 4.00 3.44 5.63
CA ALA A 567 4.68 2.26 5.10
C ALA A 567 4.06 1.77 3.78
N ASN A 568 2.76 1.96 3.58
CA ASN A 568 2.10 1.79 2.29
C ASN A 568 2.60 2.82 1.26
N MET A 569 2.62 4.11 1.61
CA MET A 569 3.16 5.16 0.74
C MET A 569 4.63 4.94 0.36
N TYR A 570 5.45 4.37 1.24
CA TYR A 570 6.82 3.96 0.92
C TYR A 570 6.86 2.83 -0.13
N GLN A 571 6.05 1.78 0.02
CA GLN A 571 6.01 0.66 -0.93
C GLN A 571 5.45 1.07 -2.31
N MET A 572 4.45 1.95 -2.33
CA MET A 572 3.89 2.51 -3.57
C MET A 572 4.92 3.33 -4.34
N ASP A 573 5.72 4.19 -3.67
CA ASP A 573 6.82 4.91 -4.33
C ASP A 573 7.86 3.94 -4.91
N ARG A 574 8.23 2.90 -4.17
CA ARG A 574 9.16 1.87 -4.66
C ARG A 574 8.63 1.12 -5.89
N ALA A 575 7.34 0.81 -5.94
CA ALA A 575 6.71 0.18 -7.10
C ALA A 575 6.70 1.15 -8.30
N ARG A 576 6.31 2.41 -8.08
CA ARG A 576 6.31 3.50 -9.07
C ARG A 576 7.69 3.75 -9.69
N ALA A 577 8.74 3.69 -8.87
CA ALA A 577 10.13 3.90 -9.29
C ALA A 577 10.69 2.77 -10.18
N THR A 578 10.08 1.57 -10.17
CA THR A 578 10.55 0.41 -10.94
C THR A 578 9.70 0.06 -12.17
N GLY A 579 8.45 0.54 -12.25
CA GLY A 579 7.55 0.31 -13.38
C GLY A 579 7.66 1.38 -14.47
N LEU A 580 7.31 1.02 -15.72
CA LEU A 580 7.13 1.96 -16.85
C LEU A 580 5.66 2.16 -17.26
N GLY A 581 4.72 1.59 -16.51
CA GLY A 581 3.27 1.75 -16.70
C GLY A 581 2.57 1.90 -15.35
N ASP A 582 1.35 1.38 -15.25
CA ASP A 582 0.58 1.26 -14.00
C ASP A 582 1.41 0.70 -12.85
N VAL A 583 1.15 1.22 -11.65
CA VAL A 583 1.84 0.78 -10.44
C VAL A 583 1.09 -0.42 -9.88
N ASN A 584 1.58 -1.63 -10.17
CA ASN A 584 1.05 -2.83 -9.53
C ASN A 584 1.52 -2.88 -8.07
N VAL A 585 0.59 -2.70 -7.13
CA VAL A 585 0.80 -3.13 -5.75
C VAL A 585 0.19 -4.50 -5.60
N SER A 586 0.97 -5.37 -5.02
CA SER A 586 0.59 -6.72 -4.65
C SER A 586 1.39 -7.13 -3.43
N ASP A 587 0.99 -8.26 -2.85
CA ASP A 587 1.83 -9.01 -1.94
C ASP A 587 3.18 -9.39 -2.58
N ALA A 588 4.07 -10.02 -1.79
CA ALA A 588 5.32 -10.58 -2.28
C ALA A 588 5.13 -11.38 -3.58
N ASN A 589 4.01 -12.09 -3.67
CA ASN A 589 3.64 -12.96 -4.77
C ASN A 589 3.37 -12.19 -6.08
N GLY A 590 2.52 -11.17 -6.07
CA GLY A 590 2.30 -10.36 -7.27
C GLY A 590 3.52 -9.52 -7.67
N LYS A 591 4.39 -9.09 -6.73
CA LYS A 591 5.66 -8.43 -7.10
C LYS A 591 6.60 -9.37 -7.86
N ILE A 592 6.76 -10.60 -7.38
CA ILE A 592 7.50 -11.67 -8.08
C ILE A 592 6.86 -11.91 -9.47
N THR A 593 5.53 -11.96 -9.54
CA THR A 593 4.76 -12.15 -10.78
C THR A 593 4.99 -11.03 -11.81
N ALA A 594 4.91 -9.76 -11.37
CA ALA A 594 5.05 -8.60 -12.23
C ALA A 594 6.46 -8.52 -12.85
N LEU A 595 7.49 -8.76 -12.03
CA LEU A 595 8.88 -8.86 -12.49
C LEU A 595 9.07 -10.04 -13.45
N ALA A 596 8.54 -11.23 -13.12
CA ALA A 596 8.59 -12.40 -13.98
C ALA A 596 7.92 -12.15 -15.34
N ASN A 597 6.81 -11.40 -15.38
CA ASN A 597 6.11 -11.05 -16.61
C ASN A 597 6.89 -10.02 -17.45
N GLY A 598 7.33 -8.91 -16.82
CA GLY A 598 8.07 -7.84 -17.50
C GLY A 598 9.44 -8.26 -18.06
N MET A 599 9.96 -9.41 -17.63
CA MET A 599 11.24 -9.97 -18.08
C MET A 599 11.12 -10.99 -19.22
N VAL A 600 9.91 -11.29 -19.73
CA VAL A 600 9.73 -12.24 -20.84
C VAL A 600 10.53 -11.80 -22.08
N GLY A 601 11.22 -12.76 -22.72
CA GLY A 601 12.14 -12.55 -23.83
C GLY A 601 13.60 -12.29 -23.41
N GLN A 602 13.87 -11.91 -22.17
CA GLN A 602 15.23 -11.61 -21.69
C GLN A 602 16.04 -12.88 -21.34
N ARG A 603 17.37 -12.78 -21.39
CA ARG A 603 18.30 -13.84 -20.93
C ARG A 603 18.71 -13.61 -19.47
N LEU A 604 17.79 -13.79 -18.53
CA LEU A 604 17.98 -13.37 -17.13
C LEU A 604 19.20 -14.00 -16.45
N TRP A 605 19.47 -15.29 -16.68
CA TRP A 605 20.68 -15.96 -16.19
C TRP A 605 21.99 -15.24 -16.59
N ALA A 606 22.03 -14.55 -17.74
CA ALA A 606 23.21 -13.83 -18.22
C ALA A 606 23.50 -12.56 -17.39
N GLN A 607 22.50 -12.05 -16.69
CA GLN A 607 22.58 -10.91 -15.76
C GLN A 607 23.03 -11.33 -14.36
N THR A 608 23.26 -12.63 -14.12
CA THR A 608 23.72 -13.16 -12.82
C THR A 608 25.20 -13.52 -12.85
N LYS A 609 25.82 -13.67 -11.66
CA LYS A 609 27.17 -14.23 -11.53
C LYS A 609 27.31 -15.65 -12.09
N TYR A 610 26.20 -16.38 -12.25
CA TYR A 610 26.17 -17.75 -12.77
C TYR A 610 26.23 -17.83 -14.30
N ARG A 611 26.30 -16.70 -15.02
CA ARG A 611 26.25 -16.65 -16.50
C ARG A 611 27.21 -17.61 -17.23
N ASN A 612 28.37 -17.89 -16.63
CA ASN A 612 29.39 -18.79 -17.19
C ASN A 612 29.17 -20.27 -16.79
N SER A 613 28.31 -20.55 -15.81
CA SER A 613 28.08 -21.87 -15.21
C SER A 613 26.79 -22.54 -15.67
N VAL A 614 26.02 -21.89 -16.55
CA VAL A 614 24.67 -22.34 -16.98
C VAL A 614 24.59 -22.71 -18.46
N GLU A 615 25.74 -23.02 -19.09
CA GLU A 615 25.84 -23.55 -20.46
C GLU A 615 25.06 -22.71 -21.50
N GLY A 616 25.35 -21.40 -21.57
CA GLY A 616 24.67 -20.49 -22.50
C GLY A 616 23.15 -20.35 -22.28
N GLY A 617 22.67 -20.75 -21.09
CA GLY A 617 21.26 -20.71 -20.70
C GLY A 617 20.55 -22.06 -20.71
N ASN A 618 21.19 -23.15 -21.15
CA ASN A 618 20.62 -24.50 -21.11
C ASN A 618 20.22 -24.90 -19.66
N LEU A 619 21.09 -24.59 -18.69
CA LEU A 619 20.87 -24.83 -17.26
C LEU A 619 20.45 -23.55 -16.50
N GLY A 620 19.98 -22.52 -17.22
CA GLY A 620 19.73 -21.18 -16.68
C GLY A 620 18.46 -21.00 -15.83
N CYS A 621 17.71 -22.06 -15.51
CA CYS A 621 16.40 -21.95 -14.85
C CYS A 621 16.47 -21.38 -13.43
N ALA A 622 17.25 -21.99 -12.53
CA ALA A 622 17.39 -21.49 -11.16
C ALA A 622 18.12 -20.15 -11.10
N ALA A 623 19.11 -19.90 -11.96
CA ALA A 623 19.77 -18.61 -12.06
C ALA A 623 18.79 -17.49 -12.50
N SER A 624 17.88 -17.79 -13.44
CA SER A 624 16.87 -16.83 -13.88
C SER A 624 15.81 -16.56 -12.79
N VAL A 625 15.33 -17.60 -12.10
CA VAL A 625 14.41 -17.43 -10.95
C VAL A 625 15.11 -16.65 -9.83
N SER A 626 16.38 -16.95 -9.54
CA SER A 626 17.19 -16.19 -8.59
C SER A 626 17.24 -14.71 -8.95
N LYS A 627 17.44 -14.35 -10.23
CA LYS A 627 17.41 -12.94 -10.66
C LYS A 627 16.07 -12.26 -10.36
N VAL A 628 14.95 -12.90 -10.73
CA VAL A 628 13.61 -12.35 -10.47
C VAL A 628 13.35 -12.19 -8.97
N LEU A 629 13.72 -13.19 -8.16
CA LEU A 629 13.53 -13.17 -6.72
C LEU A 629 14.44 -12.13 -6.03
N GLN A 630 15.69 -11.98 -6.48
CA GLN A 630 16.61 -10.94 -6.01
C GLN A 630 16.06 -9.53 -6.32
N ASP A 631 15.55 -9.29 -7.53
CA ASP A 631 14.89 -8.04 -7.90
C ASP A 631 13.59 -7.80 -7.11
N ALA A 632 12.87 -8.88 -6.78
CA ALA A 632 11.70 -8.83 -5.89
C ALA A 632 12.08 -8.49 -4.43
N GLY A 633 13.35 -8.61 -4.04
CA GLY A 633 13.87 -8.27 -2.71
C GLY A 633 14.40 -9.47 -1.91
N PHE A 634 14.24 -10.69 -2.41
CA PHE A 634 14.73 -11.93 -1.80
C PHE A 634 16.20 -12.14 -2.15
N SER A 635 17.08 -11.29 -1.62
CA SER A 635 18.53 -11.32 -1.89
C SER A 635 19.20 -12.66 -1.55
N TYR A 636 18.62 -13.44 -0.64
CA TYR A 636 19.06 -14.80 -0.29
C TYR A 636 18.73 -15.87 -1.35
N ALA A 637 17.85 -15.56 -2.31
CA ALA A 637 17.47 -16.44 -3.41
C ALA A 637 18.57 -16.43 -4.48
N ASP A 638 19.74 -16.97 -4.13
CA ASP A 638 20.97 -16.89 -4.93
C ASP A 638 21.50 -18.29 -5.22
N SER A 639 21.06 -18.90 -6.32
CA SER A 639 21.56 -20.20 -6.78
C SER A 639 21.33 -20.49 -8.27
N ALA A 640 22.24 -21.25 -8.87
CA ALA A 640 22.04 -21.88 -10.18
C ALA A 640 21.51 -23.32 -10.10
N GLY A 641 21.35 -23.90 -8.91
CA GLY A 641 20.82 -25.24 -8.71
C GLY A 641 19.38 -25.24 -8.17
N VAL A 642 18.48 -26.00 -8.80
CA VAL A 642 17.05 -26.07 -8.39
C VAL A 642 16.88 -26.50 -6.93
N ASN A 643 17.54 -27.58 -6.51
CA ASN A 643 17.46 -28.09 -5.14
C ASN A 643 18.03 -27.10 -4.11
N ASP A 644 19.15 -26.44 -4.42
CA ASP A 644 19.76 -25.48 -3.50
C ASP A 644 18.92 -24.18 -3.42
N LEU A 645 18.35 -23.72 -4.54
CA LEU A 645 17.40 -22.60 -4.52
C LEU A 645 16.18 -22.95 -3.66
N ALA A 646 15.52 -24.08 -3.92
CA ALA A 646 14.37 -24.54 -3.14
C ALA A 646 14.71 -24.67 -1.64
N ALA A 647 15.85 -25.29 -1.30
CA ALA A 647 16.29 -25.42 0.08
C ALA A 647 16.63 -24.07 0.74
N LYS A 648 17.19 -23.10 0.01
CA LYS A 648 17.39 -21.71 0.48
C LYS A 648 16.06 -21.05 0.79
N LEU A 649 15.12 -21.06 -0.16
CA LEU A 649 13.79 -20.48 0.04
C LEU A 649 13.11 -21.08 1.28
N GLN A 650 13.10 -22.41 1.42
CA GLN A 650 12.52 -23.07 2.59
C GLN A 650 13.21 -22.72 3.91
N ARG A 651 14.55 -22.61 3.95
CA ARG A 651 15.29 -22.13 5.14
C ARG A 651 14.95 -20.69 5.52
N HIS A 652 14.50 -19.89 4.56
CA HIS A 652 14.01 -18.52 4.76
C HIS A 652 12.46 -18.45 4.87
N GLY A 653 11.83 -19.53 5.37
CA GLY A 653 10.42 -19.53 5.76
C GLY A 653 9.42 -19.76 4.62
N TRP A 654 9.87 -20.06 3.40
CA TRP A 654 8.94 -20.38 2.31
C TRP A 654 8.25 -21.72 2.56
N GLN A 655 6.91 -21.72 2.49
CA GLN A 655 6.09 -22.87 2.82
C GLN A 655 5.80 -23.71 1.57
N ARG A 656 5.78 -25.04 1.71
CA ARG A 656 5.34 -25.93 0.63
C ARG A 656 3.82 -25.91 0.53
N VAL A 657 3.30 -25.70 -0.67
CA VAL A 657 1.87 -25.79 -0.98
C VAL A 657 1.64 -26.79 -2.11
N SER A 658 0.42 -27.32 -2.23
CA SER A 658 0.09 -28.23 -3.34
C SER A 658 0.00 -27.46 -4.66
N VAL A 659 0.23 -28.15 -5.79
CA VAL A 659 0.12 -27.53 -7.13
C VAL A 659 -1.29 -26.98 -7.40
N ASN A 660 -2.32 -27.59 -6.82
CA ASN A 660 -3.71 -27.13 -6.94
C ASN A 660 -4.01 -25.87 -6.10
N GLN A 661 -3.15 -25.54 -5.14
CA GLN A 661 -3.21 -24.31 -4.33
C GLN A 661 -2.24 -23.24 -4.83
N ALA A 662 -1.52 -23.49 -5.93
CA ALA A 662 -0.52 -22.57 -6.47
C ALA A 662 -1.14 -21.22 -6.85
N GLN A 663 -0.53 -20.15 -6.38
CA GLN A 663 -0.93 -18.76 -6.64
C GLN A 663 0.16 -18.05 -7.46
N PRO A 664 -0.19 -17.00 -8.23
CA PRO A 664 0.80 -16.18 -8.92
C PRO A 664 1.86 -15.70 -7.93
N GLY A 665 3.14 -15.85 -8.27
CA GLY A 665 4.27 -15.46 -7.42
C GLY A 665 4.92 -16.60 -6.66
N ASP A 666 4.19 -17.69 -6.43
CA ASP A 666 4.77 -18.90 -5.86
C ASP A 666 5.88 -19.43 -6.79
N VAL A 667 6.93 -20.00 -6.21
CA VAL A 667 8.01 -20.65 -6.95
C VAL A 667 7.63 -22.11 -7.18
N ILE A 668 7.48 -22.51 -8.44
CA ILE A 668 7.16 -23.88 -8.84
C ILE A 668 8.41 -24.58 -9.37
N TYR A 669 8.65 -25.81 -8.91
CA TYR A 669 9.75 -26.63 -9.39
C TYR A 669 9.36 -28.11 -9.52
N GLY A 670 10.08 -28.83 -10.39
CA GLY A 670 9.88 -30.25 -10.63
C GLY A 670 11.21 -30.97 -10.77
N MET A 671 11.31 -32.15 -10.13
CA MET A 671 12.51 -32.98 -10.12
C MET A 671 12.25 -34.30 -10.86
N SER A 672 13.27 -34.82 -11.55
CA SER A 672 13.16 -36.01 -12.41
C SER A 672 14.41 -36.90 -12.26
N GLY A 673 14.51 -37.58 -11.11
CA GLY A 673 15.60 -38.51 -10.81
C GLY A 673 17.00 -37.91 -11.05
N ALA A 674 17.81 -38.59 -11.87
CA ALA A 674 19.18 -38.20 -12.20
C ALA A 674 19.31 -36.99 -13.16
N ARG A 675 18.21 -36.31 -13.53
CA ARG A 675 18.25 -35.13 -14.41
C ARG A 675 18.23 -33.83 -13.60
N HIS A 676 18.84 -32.79 -14.18
CA HIS A 676 18.65 -31.42 -13.71
C HIS A 676 17.15 -31.09 -13.66
N GLY A 677 16.67 -30.68 -12.48
CA GLY A 677 15.29 -30.26 -12.29
C GLY A 677 14.95 -29.00 -13.08
N HIS A 678 13.68 -28.63 -13.07
CA HIS A 678 13.21 -27.37 -13.63
C HIS A 678 12.57 -26.50 -12.55
N ILE A 679 12.66 -25.19 -12.70
CA ILE A 679 12.11 -24.21 -11.75
C ILE A 679 11.63 -22.96 -12.50
N GLY A 680 10.59 -22.35 -11.97
CA GLY A 680 9.93 -21.18 -12.51
C GLY A 680 9.08 -20.49 -11.46
N ILE A 681 8.33 -19.49 -11.90
CA ILE A 681 7.42 -18.67 -11.10
C ILE A 681 6.02 -18.88 -11.64
N VAL A 682 5.06 -19.15 -10.77
CA VAL A 682 3.64 -19.23 -11.13
C VAL A 682 3.15 -17.84 -11.51
N GLY A 683 2.39 -17.74 -12.59
CA GLY A 683 1.75 -16.52 -13.07
C GLY A 683 0.22 -16.59 -13.00
N PRO A 684 -0.48 -15.52 -13.37
CA PRO A 684 -1.94 -15.51 -13.43
C PRO A 684 -2.46 -16.55 -14.43
N ASN A 685 -3.70 -17.00 -14.23
CA ASN A 685 -4.42 -17.90 -15.16
C ASN A 685 -3.68 -19.21 -15.47
N GLY A 686 -2.91 -19.74 -14.51
CA GLY A 686 -2.15 -20.98 -14.69
C GLY A 686 -0.95 -20.85 -15.63
N ILE A 687 -0.43 -19.64 -15.83
CA ILE A 687 0.85 -19.39 -16.50
C ILE A 687 2.00 -19.83 -15.60
N ALA A 688 3.12 -20.26 -16.19
CA ALA A 688 4.40 -20.39 -15.51
C ALA A 688 5.47 -19.64 -16.29
N TYR A 689 6.17 -18.73 -15.63
CA TYR A 689 7.34 -18.02 -16.15
C TYR A 689 8.59 -18.83 -15.84
N ASN A 690 9.38 -19.16 -16.86
CA ASN A 690 10.58 -19.98 -16.69
C ASN A 690 11.61 -19.70 -17.80
N ASN A 691 12.87 -20.04 -17.54
CA ASN A 691 13.89 -20.10 -18.58
C ASN A 691 13.60 -21.29 -19.51
N SER A 692 13.59 -21.07 -20.82
CA SER A 692 13.57 -22.12 -21.83
C SER A 692 14.99 -22.61 -22.10
N SER A 693 15.31 -23.85 -21.73
CA SER A 693 16.63 -24.47 -22.02
C SER A 693 16.97 -24.51 -23.52
N ARG A 694 15.96 -24.43 -24.41
CA ARG A 694 16.16 -24.43 -25.87
C ARG A 694 16.63 -23.07 -26.41
N THR A 695 16.20 -21.95 -25.82
CA THR A 695 16.50 -20.60 -26.32
C THR A 695 17.37 -19.76 -25.37
N GLY A 696 17.54 -20.23 -24.13
CA GLY A 696 18.15 -19.46 -23.05
C GLY A 696 17.37 -18.19 -22.71
N GLN A 697 16.09 -18.09 -23.07
CA GLN A 697 15.26 -16.93 -22.78
C GLN A 697 14.24 -17.25 -21.69
N TRP A 698 13.90 -16.23 -20.91
CA TRP A 698 12.77 -16.23 -20.02
C TRP A 698 11.47 -16.21 -20.84
N THR A 699 10.57 -17.14 -20.58
CA THR A 699 9.37 -17.42 -21.38
C THR A 699 8.16 -17.67 -20.48
N ALA A 700 6.97 -17.35 -20.98
CA ALA A 700 5.71 -17.75 -20.38
C ALA A 700 5.19 -19.03 -21.05
N GLY A 701 4.93 -20.07 -20.25
CA GLY A 701 4.19 -21.27 -20.64
C GLY A 701 3.00 -21.49 -19.72
N THR A 702 2.34 -22.65 -19.77
CA THR A 702 1.33 -23.03 -18.75
C THR A 702 1.98 -23.89 -17.66
N VAL A 703 1.51 -23.77 -16.41
CA VAL A 703 1.91 -24.63 -15.28
C VAL A 703 1.77 -26.11 -15.66
N SER A 704 0.63 -26.46 -16.28
CA SER A 704 0.37 -27.83 -16.72
C SER A 704 1.36 -28.30 -17.79
N GLY A 705 1.64 -27.49 -18.81
CA GLY A 705 2.56 -27.86 -19.90
C GLY A 705 4.03 -27.89 -19.49
N THR A 706 4.46 -26.91 -18.70
CA THR A 706 5.87 -26.75 -18.29
C THR A 706 6.24 -27.66 -17.12
N PHE A 707 5.33 -27.88 -16.16
CA PHE A 707 5.60 -28.62 -14.92
C PHE A 707 4.74 -29.88 -14.79
N THR A 708 3.42 -29.76 -14.62
CA THR A 708 2.58 -30.89 -14.18
C THR A 708 2.62 -32.08 -15.14
N ARG A 709 2.57 -31.85 -16.46
CA ARG A 709 2.71 -32.91 -17.48
C ARG A 709 4.11 -33.52 -17.54
N ARG A 710 5.14 -32.75 -17.17
CA ARG A 710 6.56 -33.14 -17.29
C ARG A 710 7.08 -33.88 -16.05
N PHE A 711 6.60 -33.54 -14.87
CA PHE A 711 7.08 -34.07 -13.58
C PHE A 711 6.00 -34.79 -12.77
N GLY A 712 4.72 -34.66 -13.14
CA GLY A 712 3.61 -35.29 -12.42
C GLY A 712 3.61 -34.92 -10.92
N GLY A 713 3.47 -35.93 -10.07
CA GLY A 713 3.52 -35.80 -8.61
C GLY A 713 4.87 -35.34 -8.03
N ALA A 714 5.95 -35.29 -8.82
CA ALA A 714 7.23 -34.72 -8.39
C ALA A 714 7.33 -33.18 -8.54
N THR A 715 6.19 -32.52 -8.80
CA THR A 715 6.05 -31.07 -8.84
C THR A 715 5.79 -30.52 -7.44
N THR A 716 6.60 -29.56 -6.98
CA THR A 716 6.45 -28.89 -5.68
C THR A 716 6.32 -27.38 -5.90
N VAL A 717 5.51 -26.71 -5.07
CA VAL A 717 5.31 -25.26 -5.08
C VAL A 717 5.72 -24.70 -3.73
N LEU A 718 6.43 -23.56 -3.75
CA LEU A 718 6.89 -22.83 -2.58
C LEU A 718 6.26 -21.43 -2.56
N ARG A 719 5.60 -21.09 -1.45
CA ARG A 719 5.01 -19.78 -1.20
C ARG A 719 5.92 -18.92 -0.32
N PRO A 720 6.19 -17.64 -0.66
CA PRO A 720 6.98 -16.75 0.20
C PRO A 720 6.31 -16.51 1.56
N PRO A 721 7.10 -16.28 2.63
CA PRO A 721 6.58 -16.13 4.00
C PRO A 721 5.58 -14.98 4.16
N ASP A 722 5.73 -13.90 3.37
CA ASP A 722 4.87 -12.72 3.47
C ASP A 722 3.54 -12.85 2.68
N ALA A 723 3.39 -13.87 1.83
CA ALA A 723 2.09 -14.18 1.20
C ALA A 723 1.13 -14.89 2.16
N ASN A 724 1.62 -15.39 3.30
CA ASN A 724 0.82 -16.06 4.33
C ASN A 724 0.61 -15.21 5.60
N ARG A 725 0.93 -13.89 5.59
CA ARG A 725 0.60 -12.99 6.72
C ARG A 725 -0.87 -12.53 6.77
N ALA A 726 -1.71 -13.15 5.95
CA ALA A 726 -3.17 -13.08 6.02
C ALA A 726 -3.80 -14.47 6.28
N ALA A 727 -3.02 -15.39 6.88
CA ALA A 727 -3.48 -16.67 7.43
C ALA A 727 -3.26 -16.65 8.96
#